data_AF-A0A923HV26-F1
#
_entry.id   AF-A0A923HV26-F1
#
_cell.length_a   1.000
_cell.length_b   1.000
_cell.length_c   1.000
_cell.angle_alpha   90.00
_cell.angle_beta   90.00
_cell.angle_gamma   90.00
#
_symmetry.space_group_name_H-M   'P 1'
#
loop_
_entity.id
_entity.type
_entity.pdbx_description
1 polymer ?
#
loop_
_entity_poly.entity_id
_entity_poly.type
_entity_poly.pdbx_seq_one_letter_code
_entity_poly.pdbx_strand_id
1 'polypeptide(L)'
;MVAIPKVTSVTALDGQELLVTFATVVDKGSAETTTNYVFNAANSSAAGNLAVSAAKLQDDKKSVVLTLSTPYLNNKTAASYLGNIKNLTTVDGTKVAEYSKTLNLFDAVAPTVTGITYPDSNTIKVAFSEPINTISTGIASATAIKLDGSTVVVPSGAYTLATDKKSFTINIATSGLASSKNYEMTINGLTDFSSNAMTKFVGDITFAPDTTNPTVTSLIAIDLSHFKVTFSEPLKQVGGLYFAVKIDGTSYSGTIANANTTTPDYKTFIFTMTSPTTLVTAGNHVVTVNNFQDTAGNPTNAALSTFTQELTFAVTKPVLASTVGTVKTIGGNAYVVYSFDRDVLASGSVSGTYVKDSVTNTVTGLVLKDSTTLGIEKNEIAVTAPTVTGDYTVTFQTSSVRDTYNNAIAKTDVTFAYGNTTPATVSAVAQGTTSATMDYVTVDFSKEVSNAAVDPSHYTVDGVQVFSGAIFVGDKTHVKLTLNSGAIATTGTKTFTVSGISDVTDKTYDGTTYAKIPFVENVKPVVQKVELTALNTVRLTFSENVTHVTLGDFEVKVNGAVATTTLAGANDNVVTLTLTTPLTTSTTPVTVAIVSGTGITDTAIPGNLTPEGQLTTATVALSDTKGIADAALQSAFAQFNFGANSVTDATLATGKTAATARTAYNAAVTAVNNNGNTANTVNLGKGTSPSYAQSLAWLNAAVLVAEAKDFGQTADLTVTANLTTYNTMITAANTAINATADNVVATADSGKTNLATSKGLMTTEAGFVATANTTYNTLASSIDAVVATSGNTAVNLAAAETAYDNAVAAEGNLTTLSAATDTKLTSDIATQKARTTAVVTNIKLVQGATSAVVKATWGSDSGNLTLTDVTLSPVTFTTGLGITTITVSNTTGVFTISAGPATANIPVTIPGTSALNLFDTATVTSGVASIASGGNTIVVAP
;
A
#
# COMPACT_ATOMS: atom_id res chain seq x y z
N MET A 1 6.63 -23.57 -8.28
CA MET A 1 6.12 -24.72 -9.07
C MET A 1 4.68 -24.97 -8.63
N VAL A 2 3.72 -24.90 -9.55
CA VAL A 2 2.34 -25.31 -9.27
C VAL A 2 2.32 -26.83 -9.15
N ALA A 3 1.73 -27.36 -8.08
CA ALA A 3 1.63 -28.80 -7.88
C ALA A 3 0.76 -29.42 -8.99
N ILE A 4 1.26 -30.45 -9.66
CA ILE A 4 0.51 -31.16 -10.70
C ILE A 4 -0.67 -31.91 -10.05
N PRO A 5 -1.92 -31.69 -10.49
CA PRO A 5 -3.08 -32.40 -9.97
C PRO A 5 -2.98 -33.90 -10.18
N LYS A 6 -2.97 -34.68 -9.09
CA LYS A 6 -2.86 -36.15 -9.10
C LYS A 6 -3.44 -36.77 -7.85
N VAL A 7 -3.81 -38.06 -7.93
CA VAL A 7 -4.06 -38.92 -6.77
C VAL A 7 -2.74 -39.18 -6.05
N THR A 8 -2.71 -38.99 -4.73
CA THR A 8 -1.55 -39.21 -3.86
C THR A 8 -1.58 -40.57 -3.18
N SER A 9 -2.72 -40.98 -2.64
CA SER A 9 -2.89 -42.30 -2.03
C SER A 9 -4.31 -42.84 -2.18
N VAL A 10 -4.42 -44.16 -2.07
CA VAL A 10 -5.67 -44.88 -1.88
C VAL A 10 -5.44 -45.88 -0.74
N THR A 11 -6.21 -45.79 0.33
CA THR A 11 -6.05 -46.63 1.53
C THR A 11 -7.41 -47.14 2.01
N ALA A 12 -7.44 -48.32 2.63
CA ALA A 12 -8.62 -48.76 3.37
C ALA A 12 -8.75 -47.97 4.67
N LEU A 13 -9.96 -47.52 5.00
CA LEU A 13 -10.30 -46.97 6.32
C LEU A 13 -10.86 -48.07 7.23
N ASP A 14 -11.73 -48.91 6.67
CA ASP A 14 -12.30 -50.09 7.29
C ASP A 14 -12.80 -51.06 6.19
N GLY A 15 -13.44 -52.16 6.56
CA GLY A 15 -13.96 -53.15 5.62
C GLY A 15 -14.92 -52.62 4.55
N GLN A 16 -15.56 -51.46 4.77
CA GLN A 16 -16.54 -50.85 3.86
C GLN A 16 -16.09 -49.51 3.26
N GLU A 17 -15.04 -48.88 3.79
CA GLU A 17 -14.66 -47.52 3.39
C GLU A 17 -13.22 -47.46 2.85
N LEU A 18 -13.03 -46.76 1.73
CA LEU A 18 -11.71 -46.38 1.19
C LEU A 18 -11.52 -44.87 1.25
N LEU A 19 -10.30 -44.42 1.51
CA LEU A 19 -9.88 -43.02 1.40
C LEU A 19 -9.01 -42.82 0.16
N VAL A 20 -9.42 -41.92 -0.72
CA VAL A 20 -8.62 -41.43 -1.85
C VAL A 20 -8.16 -40.02 -1.54
N THR A 21 -6.86 -39.74 -1.64
CA THR A 21 -6.30 -38.40 -1.42
C THR A 21 -5.73 -37.81 -2.70
N PHE A 22 -5.75 -36.48 -2.82
CA PHE A 22 -5.30 -35.73 -3.98
C PHE A 22 -4.26 -34.67 -3.58
N ALA A 23 -3.32 -34.38 -4.50
CA ALA A 23 -2.30 -33.35 -4.28
C ALA A 23 -2.87 -31.91 -4.28
N THR A 24 -4.02 -31.71 -4.92
CA THR A 24 -4.68 -30.42 -5.13
C THR A 24 -6.17 -30.54 -4.86
N VAL A 25 -6.85 -29.41 -4.64
CA VAL A 25 -8.30 -29.41 -4.48
C VAL A 25 -9.00 -29.91 -5.75
N VAL A 26 -10.00 -30.77 -5.60
CA VAL A 26 -10.75 -31.37 -6.71
C VAL A 26 -12.16 -30.79 -6.81
N ASP A 27 -12.71 -30.80 -8.02
CA ASP A 27 -14.09 -30.46 -8.29
C ASP A 27 -15.03 -31.51 -7.70
N LYS A 28 -16.02 -31.07 -6.92
CA LYS A 28 -16.98 -31.93 -6.23
C LYS A 28 -17.77 -32.83 -7.17
N GLY A 29 -18.24 -32.31 -8.31
CA GLY A 29 -19.03 -33.08 -9.26
C GLY A 29 -18.24 -34.28 -9.82
N SER A 30 -17.00 -34.04 -10.24
CA SER A 30 -16.11 -35.10 -10.72
C SER A 30 -15.68 -36.07 -9.59
N ALA A 31 -15.46 -35.56 -8.38
CA ALA A 31 -14.97 -36.34 -7.24
C ALA A 31 -16.05 -37.22 -6.59
N GLU A 32 -17.32 -36.83 -6.62
CA GLU A 32 -18.44 -37.60 -6.05
C GLU A 32 -19.11 -38.54 -7.09
N THR A 33 -18.57 -38.61 -8.30
CA THR A 33 -19.04 -39.54 -9.34
C THR A 33 -18.45 -40.94 -9.11
N THR A 34 -19.27 -41.90 -8.67
CA THR A 34 -18.81 -43.26 -8.31
C THR A 34 -18.16 -44.02 -9.47
N THR A 35 -18.60 -43.81 -10.71
CA THR A 35 -18.05 -44.48 -11.91
C THR A 35 -16.62 -44.06 -12.27
N ASN A 36 -16.10 -43.02 -11.62
CA ASN A 36 -14.70 -42.59 -11.75
C ASN A 36 -13.74 -43.46 -10.95
N TYR A 37 -14.24 -44.35 -10.07
CA TYR A 37 -13.45 -45.20 -9.19
C TYR A 37 -13.72 -46.68 -9.48
N VAL A 38 -12.75 -47.39 -10.04
CA VAL A 38 -12.89 -48.81 -10.39
C VAL A 38 -11.77 -49.62 -9.74
N PHE A 39 -12.13 -50.65 -8.97
CA PHE A 39 -11.18 -51.53 -8.29
C PHE A 39 -11.43 -53.00 -8.66
N ASN A 40 -10.61 -53.52 -9.57
CA ASN A 40 -10.70 -54.92 -10.00
C ASN A 40 -9.77 -55.80 -9.16
N ALA A 41 -10.22 -57.01 -8.81
CA ALA A 41 -9.36 -57.99 -8.14
C ALA A 41 -8.11 -58.29 -8.99
N ALA A 42 -6.93 -58.18 -8.39
CA ALA A 42 -5.65 -58.47 -9.04
C ALA A 42 -5.09 -59.85 -8.66
N ASN A 43 -5.64 -60.51 -7.64
CA ASN A 43 -5.26 -61.86 -7.22
C ASN A 43 -6.40 -62.62 -6.54
N SER A 44 -6.17 -63.90 -6.22
CA SER A 44 -7.14 -64.79 -5.57
C SER A 44 -7.33 -64.51 -4.06
N SER A 45 -6.51 -63.66 -3.46
CA SER A 45 -6.68 -63.21 -2.08
C SER A 45 -7.71 -62.09 -1.96
N ALA A 46 -7.98 -61.33 -3.02
CA ALA A 46 -9.04 -60.33 -3.06
C ALA A 46 -10.44 -60.95 -2.87
N ALA A 47 -11.37 -60.18 -2.30
CA ALA A 47 -12.76 -60.61 -2.10
C ALA A 47 -13.61 -60.67 -3.38
N GLY A 48 -13.06 -60.19 -4.50
CA GLY A 48 -13.76 -59.97 -5.78
C GLY A 48 -13.50 -58.55 -6.28
N ASN A 49 -14.17 -58.12 -7.36
CA ASN A 49 -14.12 -56.71 -7.77
C ASN A 49 -14.92 -55.87 -6.77
N LEU A 50 -14.36 -54.76 -6.28
CA LEU A 50 -15.08 -53.90 -5.34
C LEU A 50 -16.05 -53.00 -6.10
N ALA A 51 -17.25 -52.86 -5.57
CA ALA A 51 -18.26 -51.93 -6.07
C ALA A 51 -18.32 -50.70 -5.18
N VAL A 52 -18.22 -49.51 -5.76
CA VAL A 52 -18.36 -48.22 -5.05
C VAL A 52 -19.82 -47.79 -5.10
N SER A 53 -20.49 -47.78 -3.95
CA SER A 53 -21.90 -47.40 -3.82
C SER A 53 -22.09 -45.90 -3.60
N ALA A 54 -21.11 -45.24 -2.99
CA ALA A 54 -21.08 -43.79 -2.81
C ALA A 54 -19.65 -43.25 -2.84
N ALA A 55 -19.49 -42.00 -3.26
CA ALA A 55 -18.25 -41.24 -3.18
C ALA A 55 -18.58 -39.88 -2.59
N LYS A 56 -17.92 -39.50 -1.50
CA LYS A 56 -18.16 -38.25 -0.78
C LYS A 56 -16.87 -37.46 -0.66
N LEU A 57 -16.84 -36.27 -1.28
CA LEU A 57 -15.73 -35.33 -1.11
C LEU A 57 -15.76 -34.80 0.32
N GLN A 58 -14.61 -34.82 0.99
CA GLN A 58 -14.46 -34.31 2.34
C GLN A 58 -14.26 -32.78 2.33
N ASP A 59 -14.42 -32.16 3.49
CA ASP A 59 -14.38 -30.69 3.63
C ASP A 59 -13.03 -30.08 3.22
N ASP A 60 -11.94 -30.86 3.26
CA ASP A 60 -10.61 -30.46 2.79
C ASP A 60 -10.52 -30.26 1.27
N LYS A 61 -11.55 -30.70 0.52
CA LYS A 61 -11.63 -30.73 -0.94
C LYS A 61 -10.47 -31.49 -1.60
N LYS A 62 -9.72 -32.28 -0.84
CA LYS A 62 -8.51 -33.04 -1.24
C LYS A 62 -8.60 -34.52 -0.88
N SER A 63 -9.70 -34.94 -0.27
CA SER A 63 -9.93 -36.31 0.13
C SER A 63 -11.34 -36.75 -0.25
N VAL A 64 -11.49 -37.95 -0.76
CA VAL A 64 -12.79 -38.58 -1.02
C VAL A 64 -12.88 -39.87 -0.23
N VAL A 65 -13.96 -40.03 0.53
CA VAL A 65 -14.33 -41.29 1.15
C VAL A 65 -15.26 -42.04 0.21
N LEU A 66 -14.86 -43.25 -0.17
CA LEU A 66 -15.64 -44.16 -0.99
C LEU A 66 -16.31 -45.19 -0.08
N THR A 67 -17.62 -45.34 -0.20
CA THR A 67 -18.37 -46.41 0.44
C THR A 67 -18.49 -47.59 -0.52
N LEU A 68 -18.16 -48.78 -0.04
CA LEU A 68 -18.24 -50.03 -0.78
C LEU A 68 -19.62 -50.67 -0.62
N SER A 69 -20.04 -51.43 -1.62
CA SER A 69 -21.07 -52.46 -1.48
C SER A 69 -20.45 -53.84 -1.68
N THR A 70 -21.21 -54.90 -1.36
CA THR A 70 -20.74 -56.29 -1.52
C THR A 70 -20.11 -56.54 -2.90
N PRO A 71 -18.89 -57.10 -2.98
CA PRO A 71 -18.06 -57.59 -1.87
C PRO A 71 -17.33 -56.47 -1.11
N TYR A 72 -17.29 -56.61 0.21
CA TYR A 72 -16.48 -55.78 1.12
C TYR A 72 -15.01 -56.22 1.10
N LEU A 73 -14.12 -55.43 1.70
CA LEU A 73 -12.74 -55.88 1.92
C LEU A 73 -12.73 -57.12 2.83
N ASN A 74 -11.70 -57.94 2.71
CA ASN A 74 -11.43 -59.03 3.63
C ASN A 74 -10.18 -58.73 4.46
N ASN A 75 -9.87 -59.60 5.41
CA ASN A 75 -8.72 -59.45 6.30
C ASN A 75 -7.41 -60.10 5.80
N LYS A 76 -7.33 -60.44 4.50
CA LYS A 76 -6.13 -61.06 3.93
C LYS A 76 -5.17 -59.96 3.50
N THR A 77 -4.03 -59.84 4.20
CA THR A 77 -2.99 -58.83 3.89
C THR A 77 -2.40 -58.93 2.48
N ALA A 78 -2.55 -60.09 1.83
CA ALA A 78 -2.17 -60.33 0.45
C ALA A 78 -3.22 -59.92 -0.58
N ALA A 79 -4.43 -59.49 -0.18
CA ALA A 79 -5.48 -59.06 -1.09
C ALA A 79 -5.03 -57.84 -1.90
N SER A 80 -5.10 -57.96 -3.24
CA SER A 80 -4.60 -56.93 -4.14
C SER A 80 -5.62 -56.56 -5.22
N TYR A 81 -5.66 -55.28 -5.57
CA TYR A 81 -6.64 -54.68 -6.48
C TYR A 81 -5.96 -53.74 -7.47
N LEU A 82 -6.35 -53.79 -8.74
CA LEU A 82 -6.00 -52.77 -9.72
C LEU A 82 -6.97 -51.59 -9.59
N GLY A 83 -6.54 -50.53 -8.93
CA GLY A 83 -7.30 -49.28 -8.75
C GLY A 83 -7.12 -48.36 -9.96
N ASN A 84 -8.20 -48.08 -10.66
CA ASN A 84 -8.28 -47.15 -11.78
C ASN A 84 -9.17 -45.97 -11.41
N ILE A 85 -8.57 -44.78 -11.30
CA ILE A 85 -9.25 -43.54 -10.97
C ILE A 85 -9.04 -42.56 -12.13
N LYS A 86 -10.13 -42.06 -12.72
CA LYS A 86 -10.11 -41.28 -13.98
C LYS A 86 -11.21 -40.23 -14.04
N ASN A 87 -11.14 -39.34 -15.03
CA ASN A 87 -12.12 -38.28 -15.30
C ASN A 87 -12.37 -37.30 -14.13
N LEU A 88 -11.38 -37.09 -13.26
CA LEU A 88 -11.45 -36.04 -12.24
C LEU A 88 -10.89 -34.71 -12.78
N THR A 89 -11.44 -33.62 -12.28
CA THR A 89 -10.99 -32.26 -12.54
C THR A 89 -10.74 -31.52 -11.22
N THR A 90 -9.87 -30.51 -11.25
CA THR A 90 -9.75 -29.50 -10.20
C THR A 90 -10.85 -28.45 -10.33
N VAL A 91 -10.98 -27.57 -9.33
CA VAL A 91 -12.01 -26.51 -9.28
C VAL A 91 -11.86 -25.49 -10.44
N ASP A 92 -10.66 -25.36 -11.02
CA ASP A 92 -10.42 -24.50 -12.20
C ASP A 92 -10.63 -25.23 -13.54
N GLY A 93 -11.05 -26.50 -13.51
CA GLY A 93 -11.28 -27.33 -14.69
C GLY A 93 -10.05 -28.08 -15.20
N THR A 94 -8.88 -27.96 -14.56
CA THR A 94 -7.69 -28.74 -14.94
C THR A 94 -7.92 -30.23 -14.70
N LYS A 95 -7.54 -31.09 -15.65
CA LYS A 95 -7.66 -32.54 -15.48
C LYS A 95 -6.68 -33.05 -14.43
N VAL A 96 -7.18 -33.88 -13.51
CA VAL A 96 -6.35 -34.68 -12.61
C VAL A 96 -5.77 -35.84 -13.40
N ALA A 97 -4.47 -36.09 -13.27
CA ALA A 97 -3.81 -37.20 -13.96
C ALA A 97 -4.49 -38.54 -13.60
N GLU A 98 -4.74 -39.37 -14.62
CA GLU A 98 -5.29 -40.71 -14.40
C GLU A 98 -4.38 -41.53 -13.50
N TYR A 99 -5.01 -42.28 -12.60
CA TYR A 99 -4.32 -43.14 -11.65
C TYR A 99 -4.64 -44.59 -11.96
N SER A 100 -3.60 -45.38 -12.22
CA SER A 100 -3.71 -46.83 -12.38
C SER A 100 -2.57 -47.48 -11.61
N LYS A 101 -2.88 -48.13 -10.48
CA LYS A 101 -1.91 -48.84 -9.64
C LYS A 101 -2.52 -50.10 -9.04
N THR A 102 -1.68 -51.10 -8.86
CA THR A 102 -1.97 -52.25 -8.00
C THR A 102 -1.82 -51.84 -6.53
N LEU A 103 -2.86 -52.09 -5.73
CA LEU A 103 -3.01 -51.67 -4.34
C LEU A 103 -3.27 -52.87 -3.45
N ASN A 104 -2.71 -52.86 -2.25
CA ASN A 104 -3.06 -53.84 -1.22
C ASN A 104 -4.13 -53.20 -0.33
N LEU A 105 -5.37 -53.61 -0.52
CA LEU A 105 -6.53 -53.11 0.22
C LEU A 105 -7.13 -54.27 0.99
N PHE A 106 -7.11 -54.18 2.31
CA PHE A 106 -7.63 -55.17 3.23
C PHE A 106 -7.92 -54.46 4.56
N ASP A 107 -8.72 -55.10 5.40
CA ASP A 107 -8.96 -54.64 6.77
C ASP A 107 -8.69 -55.79 7.73
N ALA A 108 -7.62 -55.64 8.52
CA ALA A 108 -7.15 -56.63 9.48
C ALA A 108 -7.30 -56.16 10.93
N VAL A 109 -7.93 -55.01 11.16
CA VAL A 109 -8.17 -54.49 12.50
C VAL A 109 -9.53 -55.00 12.97
N ALA A 110 -9.64 -55.39 14.23
CA ALA A 110 -10.91 -55.81 14.80
C ALA A 110 -11.61 -54.62 15.45
N PRO A 111 -12.96 -54.56 15.42
CA PRO A 111 -13.68 -53.48 16.05
C PRO A 111 -13.53 -53.54 17.57
N THR A 112 -13.41 -52.36 18.19
CA THR A 112 -13.31 -52.19 19.64
C THR A 112 -14.36 -51.19 20.10
N VAL A 113 -14.80 -51.28 21.36
CA VAL A 113 -15.62 -50.23 21.98
C VAL A 113 -14.72 -49.03 22.28
N THR A 114 -14.99 -47.91 21.62
CA THR A 114 -14.19 -46.68 21.77
C THR A 114 -14.73 -45.77 22.86
N GLY A 115 -15.99 -45.93 23.24
CA GLY A 115 -16.56 -45.18 24.35
C GLY A 115 -18.01 -45.51 24.63
N ILE A 116 -18.43 -45.21 25.85
CA ILE A 116 -19.83 -45.16 26.27
C ILE A 116 -20.13 -43.72 26.66
N THR A 117 -21.19 -43.16 26.09
CA THR A 117 -21.65 -41.81 26.37
C THR A 117 -23.14 -41.81 26.70
N TYR A 118 -23.60 -40.70 27.26
CA TYR A 118 -25.00 -40.48 27.61
C TYR A 118 -25.46 -39.21 26.89
N PRO A 119 -25.90 -39.31 25.62
CA PRO A 119 -26.31 -38.14 24.83
C PRO A 119 -27.40 -37.31 25.51
N ASP A 120 -28.23 -37.99 26.30
CA ASP A 120 -29.27 -37.47 27.16
C ASP A 120 -29.50 -38.47 28.30
N SER A 121 -30.35 -38.16 29.29
CA SER A 121 -30.61 -39.07 30.41
C SER A 121 -31.41 -40.31 30.07
N ASN A 122 -31.93 -40.41 28.85
CA ASN A 122 -32.75 -41.52 28.38
C ASN A 122 -32.00 -42.43 27.39
N THR A 123 -30.75 -42.10 27.07
CA THR A 123 -29.99 -42.80 26.05
C THR A 123 -28.60 -43.17 26.55
N ILE A 124 -28.26 -44.45 26.46
CA ILE A 124 -26.88 -44.93 26.58
C ILE A 124 -26.38 -45.17 25.16
N LYS A 125 -25.30 -44.49 24.74
CA LYS A 125 -24.68 -44.68 23.43
C LYS A 125 -23.36 -45.41 23.60
N VAL A 126 -23.15 -46.46 22.83
CA VAL A 126 -21.89 -47.21 22.76
C VAL A 126 -21.32 -47.04 21.37
N ALA A 127 -20.08 -46.55 21.27
CA ALA A 127 -19.37 -46.34 20.03
C ALA A 127 -18.33 -47.43 19.77
N PHE A 128 -18.11 -47.76 18.50
CA PHE A 128 -17.12 -48.70 18.03
C PHE A 128 -16.04 -48.00 17.19
N SER A 129 -14.88 -48.62 17.03
CA SER A 129 -13.81 -48.11 16.16
C SER A 129 -14.13 -48.24 14.67
N GLU A 130 -14.93 -49.24 14.30
CA GLU A 130 -15.26 -49.61 12.92
C GLU A 130 -16.71 -50.10 12.81
N PRO A 131 -17.32 -50.14 11.61
CA PRO A 131 -18.69 -50.61 11.41
C PRO A 131 -18.85 -52.10 11.76
N ILE A 132 -19.85 -52.42 12.58
CA ILE A 132 -20.16 -53.82 12.92
C ILE A 132 -21.09 -54.44 11.87
N ASN A 133 -20.77 -55.66 11.41
CA ASN A 133 -21.59 -56.40 10.47
C ASN A 133 -22.74 -57.16 11.17
N THR A 134 -23.69 -56.41 11.71
CA THR A 134 -24.89 -56.96 12.37
C THR A 134 -26.14 -56.08 12.15
N ILE A 135 -27.21 -56.42 12.85
CA ILE A 135 -28.46 -55.66 13.00
C ILE A 135 -28.80 -55.49 14.49
N SER A 136 -29.80 -54.66 14.84
CA SER A 136 -30.14 -54.35 16.23
C SER A 136 -30.42 -55.59 17.10
N THR A 137 -31.07 -56.62 16.56
CA THR A 137 -31.30 -57.88 17.30
C THR A 137 -30.01 -58.67 17.56
N GLY A 138 -29.00 -58.54 16.71
CA GLY A 138 -27.68 -59.10 16.93
C GLY A 138 -26.90 -58.35 18.03
N ILE A 139 -27.03 -57.02 18.10
CA ILE A 139 -26.49 -56.22 19.21
C ILE A 139 -27.10 -56.65 20.55
N ALA A 140 -28.43 -56.78 20.60
CA ALA A 140 -29.13 -57.24 21.79
C ALA A 140 -28.65 -58.63 22.24
N SER A 141 -28.37 -59.53 21.29
CA SER A 141 -27.86 -60.89 21.59
C SER A 141 -26.39 -60.89 22.06
N ALA A 142 -25.59 -59.94 21.58
CA ALA A 142 -24.18 -59.79 21.92
C ALA A 142 -23.93 -59.05 23.25
N THR A 143 -24.96 -58.36 23.77
CA THR A 143 -24.85 -57.49 24.95
C THR A 143 -25.50 -58.14 26.16
N ALA A 144 -24.77 -58.22 27.27
CA ALA A 144 -25.30 -58.62 28.57
C ALA A 144 -25.13 -57.49 29.57
N ILE A 145 -26.18 -57.18 30.34
CA ILE A 145 -26.15 -56.18 31.42
C ILE A 145 -26.41 -56.89 32.73
N LYS A 146 -25.62 -56.57 33.76
CA LYS A 146 -25.81 -57.09 35.12
C LYS A 146 -25.88 -55.98 36.16
N LEU A 147 -26.68 -56.21 37.18
CA LEU A 147 -26.71 -55.43 38.42
C LEU A 147 -26.36 -56.39 39.56
N ASP A 148 -25.34 -56.06 40.35
CA ASP A 148 -24.90 -56.88 41.49
C ASP A 148 -24.69 -58.37 41.12
N GLY A 149 -24.10 -58.63 39.94
CA GLY A 149 -23.84 -59.96 39.41
C GLY A 149 -25.04 -60.69 38.79
N SER A 150 -26.26 -60.15 38.93
CA SER A 150 -27.49 -60.71 38.35
C SER A 150 -27.80 -60.11 36.99
N THR A 151 -28.17 -60.93 36.00
CA THR A 151 -28.54 -60.46 34.66
C THR A 151 -29.81 -59.63 34.68
N VAL A 152 -29.76 -58.45 34.05
CA VAL A 152 -30.91 -57.59 33.80
C VAL A 152 -31.34 -57.77 32.34
N VAL A 153 -32.59 -58.16 32.14
CA VAL A 153 -33.13 -58.40 30.79
C VAL A 153 -33.50 -57.06 30.16
N VAL A 154 -32.71 -56.64 29.17
CA VAL A 154 -33.02 -55.48 28.33
C VAL A 154 -33.77 -55.97 27.08
N PRO A 155 -35.00 -55.50 26.82
CA PRO A 155 -35.75 -55.89 25.63
C PRO A 155 -35.00 -55.55 24.35
N SER A 156 -35.06 -56.42 23.33
CA SER A 156 -34.38 -56.19 22.05
C SER A 156 -34.82 -54.89 21.36
N GLY A 157 -36.07 -54.47 21.58
CA GLY A 157 -36.61 -53.20 21.07
C GLY A 157 -36.03 -51.94 21.74
N ALA A 158 -35.29 -52.07 22.85
CA ALA A 158 -34.57 -50.96 23.45
C ALA A 158 -33.25 -50.63 22.73
N TYR A 159 -32.72 -51.57 21.92
CA TYR A 159 -31.48 -51.39 21.17
C TYR A 159 -31.74 -50.81 19.78
N THR A 160 -30.99 -49.75 19.43
CA THR A 160 -31.00 -49.20 18.07
C THR A 160 -29.58 -49.11 17.55
N LEU A 161 -29.25 -49.89 16.51
CA LEU A 161 -27.98 -49.75 15.80
C LEU A 161 -28.04 -48.52 14.88
N ALA A 162 -27.00 -47.68 14.91
CA ALA A 162 -26.89 -46.54 14.01
C ALA A 162 -26.73 -47.00 12.55
N THR A 163 -27.13 -46.14 11.60
CA THR A 163 -27.08 -46.45 10.17
C THR A 163 -25.65 -46.71 9.66
N ASP A 164 -24.67 -46.00 10.21
CA ASP A 164 -23.24 -46.20 9.92
C ASP A 164 -22.65 -47.47 10.55
N LYS A 165 -23.43 -48.12 11.44
CA LYS A 165 -23.05 -49.27 12.26
C LYS A 165 -21.81 -49.07 13.13
N LYS A 166 -21.36 -47.83 13.33
CA LYS A 166 -20.23 -47.46 14.22
C LYS A 166 -20.70 -47.17 15.65
N SER A 167 -21.99 -47.22 15.93
CA SER A 167 -22.52 -47.12 17.29
C SER A 167 -23.89 -47.75 17.44
N PHE A 168 -24.30 -48.03 18.68
CA PHE A 168 -25.69 -48.33 19.00
C PHE A 168 -26.14 -47.55 20.23
N THR A 169 -27.45 -47.42 20.40
CA THR A 169 -28.06 -46.83 21.59
C THR A 169 -28.95 -47.82 22.32
N ILE A 170 -29.06 -47.65 23.64
CA ILE A 170 -30.05 -48.30 24.50
C ILE A 170 -30.99 -47.21 25.02
N ASN A 171 -32.29 -47.34 24.72
CA ASN A 171 -33.32 -46.47 25.27
C ASN A 171 -33.65 -46.88 26.71
N ILE A 172 -33.28 -46.04 27.67
CA ILE A 172 -33.44 -46.31 29.11
C ILE A 172 -34.92 -46.51 29.46
N ALA A 173 -35.83 -45.70 28.90
CA ALA A 173 -37.26 -45.75 29.21
C ALA A 173 -37.92 -47.10 28.85
N THR A 174 -37.36 -47.84 27.88
CA THR A 174 -37.84 -49.16 27.48
C THR A 174 -36.90 -50.31 27.88
N SER A 175 -35.76 -49.99 28.49
CA SER A 175 -34.72 -50.96 28.83
C SER A 175 -34.98 -51.76 30.11
N GLY A 176 -35.80 -51.24 31.03
CA GLY A 176 -35.94 -51.77 32.39
C GLY A 176 -34.76 -51.44 33.32
N LEU A 177 -33.79 -50.63 32.88
CA LEU A 177 -32.70 -50.12 33.71
C LEU A 177 -33.21 -48.96 34.58
N ALA A 178 -32.77 -48.92 35.83
CA ALA A 178 -33.06 -47.86 36.79
C ALA A 178 -31.88 -46.88 36.87
N SER A 179 -32.18 -45.59 36.94
CA SER A 179 -31.15 -44.55 37.09
C SER A 179 -30.47 -44.62 38.46
N SER A 180 -29.29 -44.01 38.55
CA SER A 180 -28.41 -43.96 39.73
C SER A 180 -27.99 -45.35 40.24
N LYS A 181 -27.96 -46.34 39.36
CA LYS A 181 -27.40 -47.68 39.59
C LYS A 181 -26.13 -47.88 38.75
N ASN A 182 -25.22 -48.71 39.25
CA ASN A 182 -24.03 -49.14 38.52
C ASN A 182 -24.28 -50.51 37.91
N TYR A 183 -24.20 -50.62 36.59
CA TYR A 183 -24.37 -51.88 35.87
C TYR A 183 -23.07 -52.30 35.19
N GLU A 184 -22.78 -53.61 35.20
CA GLU A 184 -21.72 -54.20 34.36
C GLU A 184 -22.31 -54.49 32.97
N MET A 185 -21.80 -53.82 31.94
CA MET A 185 -22.08 -54.14 30.53
C MET A 185 -20.98 -55.04 29.98
N THR A 186 -21.37 -56.13 29.35
CA THR A 186 -20.51 -56.99 28.54
C THR A 186 -20.97 -56.98 27.09
N ILE A 187 -20.05 -56.81 26.14
CA ILE A 187 -20.33 -56.95 24.70
C ILE A 187 -19.38 -58.00 24.13
N ASN A 188 -19.90 -59.02 23.45
CA ASN A 188 -19.11 -60.12 22.92
C ASN A 188 -19.70 -60.71 21.62
N GLY A 189 -18.84 -61.27 20.77
CA GLY A 189 -19.26 -62.05 19.60
C GLY A 189 -19.67 -61.23 18.37
N LEU A 190 -19.39 -59.92 18.33
CA LEU A 190 -19.57 -59.11 17.13
C LEU A 190 -18.34 -59.19 16.20
N THR A 191 -18.57 -58.98 14.91
CA THR A 191 -17.53 -58.92 13.86
C THR A 191 -17.76 -57.68 12.98
N ASP A 192 -16.70 -57.16 12.38
CA ASP A 192 -16.81 -56.15 11.32
C ASP A 192 -17.19 -56.78 9.96
N PHE A 193 -17.16 -55.97 8.90
CA PHE A 193 -17.45 -56.41 7.54
C PHE A 193 -16.33 -57.23 6.88
N SER A 194 -15.13 -57.21 7.43
CA SER A 194 -13.99 -58.03 7.00
C SER A 194 -13.84 -59.33 7.81
N SER A 195 -14.82 -59.60 8.68
CA SER A 195 -14.91 -60.77 9.56
C SER A 195 -13.86 -60.81 10.67
N ASN A 196 -13.30 -59.67 11.07
CA ASN A 196 -12.46 -59.59 12.26
C ASN A 196 -13.37 -59.57 13.51
N ALA A 197 -13.14 -60.51 14.43
CA ALA A 197 -13.93 -60.64 15.64
C ALA A 197 -13.47 -59.67 16.72
N MET A 198 -14.42 -58.94 17.33
CA MET A 198 -14.11 -58.06 18.45
C MET A 198 -13.57 -58.86 19.64
N THR A 199 -12.68 -58.23 20.41
CA THR A 199 -12.37 -58.73 21.76
C THR A 199 -13.53 -58.41 22.68
N LYS A 200 -13.85 -59.33 23.60
CA LYS A 200 -14.89 -59.13 24.63
C LYS A 200 -14.65 -57.81 25.38
N PHE A 201 -15.64 -56.93 25.36
CA PHE A 201 -15.65 -55.71 26.16
C PHE A 201 -16.39 -55.96 27.48
N VAL A 202 -15.86 -55.41 28.57
CA VAL A 202 -16.51 -55.32 29.89
C VAL A 202 -16.31 -53.90 30.40
N GLY A 203 -17.38 -53.23 30.80
CA GLY A 203 -17.33 -51.87 31.33
C GLY A 203 -18.53 -51.56 32.22
N ASP A 204 -18.34 -50.61 33.12
CA ASP A 204 -19.40 -50.12 34.01
C ASP A 204 -20.22 -49.02 33.31
N ILE A 205 -21.53 -49.02 33.54
CA ILE A 205 -22.42 -47.95 33.10
C ILE A 205 -23.22 -47.40 34.29
N THR A 206 -23.22 -46.08 34.41
CA THR A 206 -24.00 -45.32 35.40
C THR A 206 -24.64 -44.13 34.71
N PHE A 207 -25.93 -43.92 34.93
CA PHE A 207 -26.65 -42.77 34.39
C PHE A 207 -27.53 -42.17 35.48
N ALA A 208 -27.61 -40.84 35.54
CA ALA A 208 -28.46 -40.10 36.45
C ALA A 208 -29.76 -39.69 35.73
N PRO A 209 -30.87 -39.49 36.47
CA PRO A 209 -32.04 -38.83 35.88
C PRO A 209 -31.68 -37.39 35.48
N ASP A 210 -32.21 -36.92 34.35
CA ASP A 210 -32.16 -35.50 34.02
C ASP A 210 -33.21 -34.74 34.83
N THR A 211 -32.74 -33.76 35.58
CA THR A 211 -33.57 -32.88 36.40
C THR A 211 -33.41 -31.41 36.00
N THR A 212 -32.69 -31.13 34.92
CA THR A 212 -32.47 -29.77 34.42
C THR A 212 -33.69 -29.37 33.59
N ASN A 213 -34.15 -28.13 33.75
CA ASN A 213 -35.22 -27.64 32.89
C ASN A 213 -34.61 -27.05 31.61
N PRO A 214 -35.17 -27.31 30.42
CA PRO A 214 -34.80 -26.58 29.22
C PRO A 214 -35.08 -25.09 29.41
N THR A 215 -34.23 -24.25 28.82
CA THR A 215 -34.37 -22.80 28.79
C THR A 215 -34.21 -22.29 27.37
N VAL A 216 -34.82 -21.15 27.03
CA VAL A 216 -34.53 -20.47 25.76
C VAL A 216 -33.22 -19.72 25.90
N THR A 217 -32.22 -20.08 25.09
CA THR A 217 -30.90 -19.46 25.06
C THR A 217 -30.82 -18.33 24.03
N SER A 218 -31.67 -18.36 23.00
CA SER A 218 -31.74 -17.32 21.97
C SER A 218 -33.12 -17.27 21.34
N LEU A 219 -33.63 -16.07 21.08
CA LEU A 219 -34.84 -15.82 20.31
C LEU A 219 -34.60 -14.62 19.39
N ILE A 220 -34.71 -14.81 18.07
CA ILE A 220 -34.32 -13.80 17.07
C ILE A 220 -35.35 -13.78 15.93
N ALA A 221 -35.92 -12.61 15.62
CA ALA A 221 -36.77 -12.43 14.46
C ALA A 221 -35.95 -12.51 13.16
N ILE A 222 -36.49 -13.19 12.15
CA ILE A 222 -35.87 -13.35 10.82
C ILE A 222 -36.54 -12.41 9.83
N ASP A 223 -37.87 -12.47 9.76
CA ASP A 223 -38.72 -11.60 8.97
C ASP A 223 -40.12 -11.51 9.61
N LEU A 224 -41.08 -10.86 8.95
CA LEU A 224 -42.45 -10.64 9.45
C LEU A 224 -43.30 -11.91 9.70
N SER A 225 -42.81 -13.09 9.31
CA SER A 225 -43.47 -14.39 9.48
C SER A 225 -42.60 -15.45 10.15
N HIS A 226 -41.33 -15.14 10.42
CA HIS A 226 -40.34 -16.11 10.87
C HIS A 226 -39.52 -15.61 12.06
N PHE A 227 -39.30 -16.49 13.02
CA PHE A 227 -38.25 -16.28 14.03
C PHE A 227 -37.56 -17.60 14.37
N LYS A 228 -36.31 -17.48 14.83
CA LYS A 228 -35.48 -18.57 15.31
C LYS A 228 -35.50 -18.61 16.83
N VAL A 229 -35.76 -19.77 17.40
CA VAL A 229 -35.62 -20.02 18.85
C VAL A 229 -34.59 -21.13 19.07
N THR A 230 -33.73 -20.96 20.06
CA THR A 230 -32.73 -21.94 20.49
C THR A 230 -32.93 -22.27 21.96
N PHE A 231 -32.90 -23.55 22.30
CA PHE A 231 -33.03 -24.05 23.66
C PHE A 231 -31.71 -24.61 24.20
N SER A 232 -31.57 -24.72 25.52
CA SER A 232 -30.41 -25.34 26.16
C SER A 232 -30.33 -26.85 25.90
N GLU A 233 -31.47 -27.51 25.75
CA GLU A 233 -31.62 -28.97 25.68
C GLU A 233 -32.59 -29.39 24.57
N PRO A 234 -32.45 -30.62 24.03
CA PRO A 234 -33.33 -31.11 22.98
C PRO A 234 -34.76 -31.24 23.51
N LEU A 235 -35.73 -30.77 22.74
CA LEU A 235 -37.13 -30.81 23.12
C LEU A 235 -37.84 -32.07 22.61
N LYS A 236 -38.81 -32.56 23.39
CA LYS A 236 -39.83 -33.50 22.90
C LYS A 236 -41.09 -32.76 22.47
N GLN A 237 -41.96 -33.45 21.74
CA GLN A 237 -43.29 -32.94 21.44
C GLN A 237 -44.27 -33.22 22.57
N VAL A 238 -45.03 -32.20 22.97
CA VAL A 238 -46.16 -32.28 23.90
C VAL A 238 -47.42 -31.91 23.13
N GLY A 239 -48.37 -32.84 22.99
CA GLY A 239 -49.57 -32.63 22.19
C GLY A 239 -49.28 -32.40 20.69
N GLY A 240 -48.16 -32.91 20.18
CA GLY A 240 -47.73 -32.76 18.79
C GLY A 240 -46.92 -31.51 18.46
N LEU A 241 -46.66 -30.63 19.45
CA LEU A 241 -45.86 -29.41 19.29
C LEU A 241 -44.64 -29.42 20.21
N TYR A 242 -43.53 -28.81 19.79
CA TYR A 242 -42.36 -28.60 20.66
C TYR A 242 -42.57 -27.45 21.65
N PHE A 243 -43.30 -26.42 21.24
CA PHE A 243 -43.68 -25.26 22.05
C PHE A 243 -44.89 -24.56 21.43
N ALA A 244 -45.53 -23.69 22.20
CA ALA A 244 -46.57 -22.76 21.77
C ALA A 244 -46.00 -21.33 21.69
N VAL A 245 -46.64 -20.48 20.90
CA VAL A 245 -46.17 -19.11 20.62
C VAL A 245 -47.30 -18.12 20.85
N LYS A 246 -46.98 -17.00 21.51
CA LYS A 246 -47.82 -15.80 21.54
C LYS A 246 -47.01 -14.58 21.12
N ILE A 247 -47.63 -13.66 20.38
CA ILE A 247 -47.05 -12.36 20.02
C ILE A 247 -48.04 -11.29 20.47
N ASP A 248 -47.56 -10.37 21.31
CA ASP A 248 -48.37 -9.35 21.99
C ASP A 248 -49.60 -9.94 22.70
N GLY A 249 -49.40 -11.09 23.35
CA GLY A 249 -50.44 -11.83 24.06
C GLY A 249 -51.40 -12.63 23.18
N THR A 250 -51.37 -12.46 21.85
CA THR A 250 -52.19 -13.21 20.90
C THR A 250 -51.53 -14.54 20.54
N SER A 251 -52.26 -15.65 20.55
CA SER A 251 -51.74 -16.96 20.16
C SER A 251 -51.47 -17.04 18.66
N TYR A 252 -50.28 -17.50 18.28
CA TYR A 252 -49.91 -17.81 16.90
C TYR A 252 -49.77 -19.31 16.74
N SER A 253 -50.20 -19.82 15.58
CA SER A 253 -49.90 -21.19 15.15
C SER A 253 -49.08 -21.18 13.88
N GLY A 254 -48.29 -22.22 13.69
CA GLY A 254 -47.26 -22.26 12.67
C GLY A 254 -46.62 -23.63 12.56
N THR A 255 -45.72 -23.77 11.60
CA THR A 255 -44.83 -24.93 11.54
C THR A 255 -43.61 -24.67 12.42
N ILE A 256 -43.20 -25.70 13.17
CA ILE A 256 -41.96 -25.69 13.95
C ILE A 256 -41.01 -26.67 13.26
N ALA A 257 -40.02 -26.15 12.57
CA ALA A 257 -39.01 -26.95 11.88
C ALA A 257 -37.66 -26.82 12.60
N ASN A 258 -36.88 -27.90 12.64
CA ASN A 258 -35.48 -27.78 13.04
C ASN A 258 -34.76 -26.87 12.04
N ALA A 259 -33.92 -25.97 12.55
CA ALA A 259 -33.15 -25.05 11.69
C ALA A 259 -32.20 -25.82 10.76
N ASN A 260 -31.70 -26.98 11.20
CA ASN A 260 -31.01 -27.94 10.36
C ASN A 260 -31.91 -29.14 10.09
N THR A 261 -32.34 -29.30 8.83
CA THR A 261 -33.24 -30.40 8.42
C THR A 261 -32.50 -31.71 8.11
N THR A 262 -31.19 -31.64 7.87
CA THR A 262 -30.38 -32.83 7.54
C THR A 262 -29.88 -33.56 8.78
N THR A 263 -29.53 -32.79 9.82
CA THR A 263 -29.07 -33.29 11.12
C THR A 263 -29.79 -32.50 12.22
N PRO A 264 -31.07 -32.82 12.49
CA PRO A 264 -31.85 -32.14 13.52
C PRO A 264 -31.21 -32.26 14.91
N ASP A 265 -31.00 -31.13 15.59
CA ASP A 265 -30.50 -31.10 16.97
C ASP A 265 -31.65 -31.14 18.00
N TYR A 266 -32.88 -30.87 17.56
CA TYR A 266 -34.08 -30.68 18.37
C TYR A 266 -33.92 -29.60 19.46
N LYS A 267 -32.94 -28.71 19.30
CA LYS A 267 -32.68 -27.55 20.16
C LYS A 267 -32.98 -26.24 19.45
N THR A 268 -32.74 -26.20 18.14
CA THR A 268 -32.80 -24.98 17.35
C THR A 268 -33.93 -25.07 16.34
N PHE A 269 -34.94 -24.23 16.51
CA PHE A 269 -36.14 -24.27 15.69
C PHE A 269 -36.39 -22.95 14.96
N ILE A 270 -36.89 -23.05 13.73
CA ILE A 270 -37.55 -21.96 13.02
C ILE A 270 -39.06 -22.13 13.20
N PHE A 271 -39.71 -21.09 13.68
CA PHE A 271 -41.16 -20.99 13.69
C PHE A 271 -41.62 -20.21 12.46
N THR A 272 -42.44 -20.83 11.61
CA THR A 272 -43.10 -20.18 10.47
C THR A 272 -44.56 -19.97 10.80
N MET A 273 -44.99 -18.72 10.89
CA MET A 273 -46.36 -18.34 11.21
C MET A 273 -47.32 -18.73 10.08
N THR A 274 -48.44 -19.38 10.44
CA THR A 274 -49.52 -19.72 9.49
C THR A 274 -50.87 -19.15 9.89
N SER A 275 -51.09 -18.87 11.19
CA SER A 275 -52.30 -18.19 11.69
C SER A 275 -51.99 -17.31 12.90
N PRO A 276 -52.54 -16.08 12.97
CA PRO A 276 -53.40 -15.44 11.97
C PRO A 276 -52.68 -15.27 10.61
N THR A 277 -53.46 -15.23 9.52
CA THR A 277 -52.89 -15.12 8.16
C THR A 277 -52.30 -13.73 7.88
N THR A 278 -52.60 -12.75 8.73
CA THR A 278 -51.96 -11.43 8.72
C THR A 278 -50.55 -11.55 9.28
N LEU A 279 -49.56 -11.13 8.50
CA LEU A 279 -48.17 -11.04 8.94
C LEU A 279 -48.03 -10.13 10.17
N VAL A 280 -47.02 -10.39 10.99
CA VAL A 280 -46.63 -9.47 12.07
C VAL A 280 -46.19 -8.18 11.42
N THR A 281 -46.61 -7.04 11.98
CA THR A 281 -46.20 -5.74 11.47
C THR A 281 -44.70 -5.52 11.70
N ALA A 282 -44.08 -4.66 10.90
CA ALA A 282 -42.71 -4.25 11.21
C ALA A 282 -42.69 -3.44 12.52
N GLY A 283 -41.72 -3.69 13.39
CA GLY A 283 -41.59 -3.03 14.68
C GLY A 283 -41.29 -4.00 15.83
N ASN A 284 -41.25 -3.46 17.05
CA ASN A 284 -41.00 -4.23 18.26
C ASN A 284 -42.29 -4.94 18.70
N HIS A 285 -42.18 -6.23 18.96
CA HIS A 285 -43.28 -7.09 19.41
C HIS A 285 -42.82 -7.99 20.55
N VAL A 286 -43.68 -8.23 21.53
CA VAL A 286 -43.38 -9.12 22.66
C VAL A 286 -43.69 -10.55 22.26
N VAL A 287 -42.66 -11.37 22.07
CA VAL A 287 -42.80 -12.79 21.73
C VAL A 287 -42.67 -13.63 22.99
N THR A 288 -43.65 -14.51 23.20
CA THR A 288 -43.65 -15.50 24.27
C THR A 288 -43.61 -16.90 23.65
N VAL A 289 -42.62 -17.68 24.06
CA VAL A 289 -42.49 -19.10 23.75
C VAL A 289 -42.83 -19.88 25.02
N ASN A 290 -43.79 -20.80 24.96
CA ASN A 290 -44.24 -21.53 26.14
C ASN A 290 -44.54 -23.02 25.89
N ASN A 291 -44.82 -23.79 26.94
CA ASN A 291 -45.18 -25.22 26.86
C ASN A 291 -44.11 -26.10 26.19
N PHE A 292 -42.82 -25.76 26.36
CA PHE A 292 -41.72 -26.63 25.94
C PHE A 292 -41.32 -27.61 27.04
N GLN A 293 -40.92 -28.82 26.64
CA GLN A 293 -40.33 -29.83 27.52
C GLN A 293 -39.15 -30.51 26.83
N ASP A 294 -38.13 -30.87 27.60
CA ASP A 294 -37.01 -31.67 27.11
C ASP A 294 -37.44 -33.14 26.89
N THR A 295 -36.49 -33.95 26.40
CA THR A 295 -36.69 -35.40 26.19
C THR A 295 -36.93 -36.20 27.47
N ALA A 296 -36.50 -35.70 28.63
CA ALA A 296 -36.76 -36.31 29.94
C ALA A 296 -38.14 -35.93 30.53
N GLY A 297 -38.77 -34.89 29.99
CA GLY A 297 -40.05 -34.35 30.44
C GLY A 297 -39.97 -33.21 31.44
N ASN A 298 -38.83 -32.55 31.59
CA ASN A 298 -38.73 -31.32 32.36
C ASN A 298 -39.05 -30.08 31.50
N PRO A 299 -39.56 -28.99 32.10
CA PRO A 299 -40.14 -28.96 33.43
C PRO A 299 -41.51 -29.64 33.45
N THR A 300 -41.83 -30.27 34.58
CA THR A 300 -43.20 -30.72 34.87
C THR A 300 -44.12 -29.56 35.30
N ASN A 301 -43.54 -28.43 35.71
CA ASN A 301 -44.25 -27.21 36.05
C ASN A 301 -44.36 -26.27 34.83
N ALA A 302 -45.58 -25.98 34.38
CA ALA A 302 -45.86 -25.13 33.23
C ALA A 302 -45.33 -23.67 33.37
N ALA A 303 -45.16 -23.17 34.59
CA ALA A 303 -44.59 -21.82 34.80
C ALA A 303 -43.11 -21.74 34.42
N LEU A 304 -42.39 -22.86 34.47
CA LEU A 304 -40.97 -22.94 34.12
C LEU A 304 -40.74 -23.23 32.63
N SER A 305 -41.81 -23.52 31.88
CA SER A 305 -41.77 -23.67 30.42
C SER A 305 -42.31 -22.45 29.70
N THR A 306 -41.96 -21.24 30.17
CA THR A 306 -42.35 -19.97 29.53
C THR A 306 -41.16 -19.03 29.47
N PHE A 307 -40.93 -18.43 28.30
CA PHE A 307 -39.93 -17.39 28.08
C PHE A 307 -40.54 -16.26 27.25
N THR A 308 -40.24 -15.00 27.61
CA THR A 308 -40.76 -13.82 26.92
C THR A 308 -39.61 -12.86 26.62
N GLN A 309 -39.55 -12.36 25.39
CA GLN A 309 -38.58 -11.36 24.95
C GLN A 309 -39.20 -10.44 23.89
N GLU A 310 -38.82 -9.16 23.91
CA GLU A 310 -39.15 -8.23 22.83
C GLU A 310 -38.25 -8.49 21.62
N LEU A 311 -38.85 -8.67 20.43
CA LEU A 311 -38.14 -8.82 19.16
C LEU A 311 -38.55 -7.71 18.19
N THR A 312 -37.60 -7.21 17.42
CA THR A 312 -37.88 -6.30 16.29
C THR A 312 -38.09 -7.09 15.01
N PHE A 313 -39.33 -7.13 14.52
CA PHE A 313 -39.68 -7.70 13.23
C PHE A 313 -39.46 -6.68 12.11
N ALA A 314 -38.84 -7.11 11.01
CA ALA A 314 -38.59 -6.27 9.85
C ALA A 314 -38.76 -7.07 8.56
N VAL A 315 -39.00 -6.38 7.44
CA VAL A 315 -38.85 -6.99 6.12
C VAL A 315 -37.37 -7.16 5.88
N THR A 316 -36.87 -8.40 5.89
CA THR A 316 -35.49 -8.70 5.51
C THR A 316 -35.47 -9.24 4.09
N LYS A 317 -34.43 -8.91 3.32
CA LYS A 317 -34.23 -9.35 1.94
C LYS A 317 -32.78 -9.81 1.80
N PRO A 318 -32.49 -10.74 0.87
CA PRO A 318 -31.11 -11.04 0.50
C PRO A 318 -30.37 -9.75 0.09
N VAL A 319 -29.15 -9.59 0.60
CA VAL A 319 -28.25 -8.48 0.24
C VAL A 319 -27.03 -9.06 -0.46
N LEU A 320 -26.64 -8.42 -1.56
CA LEU A 320 -25.46 -8.81 -2.31
C LEU A 320 -24.19 -8.52 -1.49
N ALA A 321 -23.40 -9.55 -1.19
CA ALA A 321 -22.14 -9.43 -0.46
C ALA A 321 -20.96 -9.16 -1.42
N SER A 322 -21.02 -9.66 -2.65
CA SER A 322 -20.06 -9.34 -3.72
C SER A 322 -20.67 -8.43 -4.77
N THR A 323 -20.14 -7.22 -4.95
CA THR A 323 -20.60 -6.30 -6.01
C THR A 323 -20.04 -6.64 -7.40
N VAL A 324 -18.96 -7.44 -7.45
CA VAL A 324 -18.33 -7.93 -8.68
C VAL A 324 -18.40 -9.44 -8.71
N GLY A 325 -18.86 -9.98 -9.85
CA GLY A 325 -18.96 -11.42 -10.04
C GLY A 325 -17.61 -12.07 -10.29
N THR A 326 -17.36 -13.24 -9.69
CA THR A 326 -16.13 -14.02 -9.91
C THR A 326 -16.36 -15.09 -10.97
N VAL A 327 -15.55 -15.12 -12.02
CA VAL A 327 -15.65 -16.18 -13.03
C VAL A 327 -15.08 -17.49 -12.45
N LYS A 328 -15.91 -18.55 -12.38
CA LYS A 328 -15.53 -19.90 -11.97
C LYS A 328 -15.86 -20.88 -13.10
N THR A 329 -15.02 -21.89 -13.31
CA THR A 329 -15.30 -23.00 -14.24
C THR A 329 -15.87 -24.17 -13.44
N ILE A 330 -17.13 -24.54 -13.67
CA ILE A 330 -17.81 -25.63 -12.94
C ILE A 330 -18.28 -26.64 -13.97
N GLY A 331 -17.86 -27.91 -13.83
CA GLY A 331 -18.21 -28.95 -14.80
C GLY A 331 -17.82 -28.63 -16.25
N GLY A 332 -16.74 -27.88 -16.45
CA GLY A 332 -16.25 -27.46 -17.78
C GLY A 332 -16.96 -26.23 -18.39
N ASN A 333 -17.96 -25.67 -17.72
CA ASN A 333 -18.65 -24.44 -18.15
C ASN A 333 -18.24 -23.25 -17.28
N ALA A 334 -18.09 -22.07 -17.87
CA ALA A 334 -17.82 -20.85 -17.13
C ALA A 334 -19.11 -20.26 -16.53
N TYR A 335 -19.03 -19.83 -15.29
CA TYR A 335 -20.09 -19.17 -14.54
C TYR A 335 -19.55 -17.93 -13.85
N VAL A 336 -20.37 -16.91 -13.68
CA VAL A 336 -20.07 -15.71 -12.90
C VAL A 336 -20.79 -15.82 -11.57
N VAL A 337 -20.04 -15.94 -10.48
CA VAL A 337 -20.58 -16.25 -9.15
C VAL A 337 -20.62 -14.99 -8.29
N TYR A 338 -21.77 -14.78 -7.64
CA TYR A 338 -22.05 -13.71 -6.69
C TYR A 338 -22.39 -14.31 -5.33
N SER A 339 -21.90 -13.71 -4.24
CA SER A 339 -22.23 -14.08 -2.88
C SER A 339 -23.27 -13.13 -2.26
N PHE A 340 -24.01 -13.66 -1.30
CA PHE A 340 -25.04 -12.98 -0.52
C PHE A 340 -24.75 -13.07 0.98
N ASP A 341 -25.40 -12.20 1.74
CA ASP A 341 -25.35 -12.16 3.21
C ASP A 341 -26.01 -13.36 3.90
N ARG A 342 -26.69 -14.23 3.13
CA ARG A 342 -27.46 -15.38 3.62
C ARG A 342 -27.64 -16.43 2.53
N ASP A 343 -28.16 -17.59 2.92
CA ASP A 343 -28.54 -18.65 1.99
C ASP A 343 -29.62 -18.16 1.01
N VAL A 344 -29.42 -18.48 -0.26
CA VAL A 344 -30.27 -18.02 -1.38
C VAL A 344 -30.52 -19.12 -2.40
N LEU A 345 -31.62 -18.96 -3.13
CA LEU A 345 -32.08 -19.82 -4.21
C LEU A 345 -32.32 -18.98 -5.47
N ALA A 346 -31.95 -19.54 -6.61
CA ALA A 346 -32.13 -18.94 -7.92
C ALA A 346 -33.55 -19.18 -8.44
N SER A 347 -34.10 -18.21 -9.18
CA SER A 347 -35.35 -18.38 -9.91
C SER A 347 -35.30 -17.72 -11.28
N GLY A 348 -35.52 -18.52 -12.32
CA GLY A 348 -35.67 -18.04 -13.69
C GLY A 348 -34.37 -17.61 -14.38
N SER A 349 -34.48 -16.63 -15.25
CA SER A 349 -33.38 -16.07 -16.05
C SER A 349 -33.31 -14.56 -15.89
N VAL A 350 -32.12 -14.01 -16.05
CA VAL A 350 -31.86 -12.58 -16.02
C VAL A 350 -31.44 -12.07 -17.40
N SER A 351 -31.54 -10.77 -17.58
CA SER A 351 -31.11 -10.04 -18.77
C SER A 351 -30.19 -8.90 -18.35
N GLY A 352 -29.45 -8.37 -19.31
CA GLY A 352 -28.52 -7.28 -19.08
C GLY A 352 -28.09 -6.61 -20.37
N THR A 353 -27.02 -5.85 -20.26
CA THR A 353 -26.30 -5.25 -21.37
C THR A 353 -24.83 -5.60 -21.28
N TYR A 354 -24.12 -5.45 -22.39
CA TYR A 354 -22.67 -5.47 -22.41
C TYR A 354 -22.13 -4.45 -23.39
N VAL A 355 -20.94 -3.94 -23.10
CA VAL A 355 -20.24 -3.04 -24.03
C VAL A 355 -19.24 -3.86 -24.83
N LYS A 356 -19.32 -3.74 -26.15
CA LYS A 356 -18.33 -4.28 -27.09
C LYS A 356 -18.09 -3.23 -28.18
N ASP A 357 -16.82 -2.97 -28.47
CA ASP A 357 -16.40 -1.97 -29.47
C ASP A 357 -17.09 -0.61 -29.21
N SER A 358 -17.17 -0.22 -27.93
CA SER A 358 -17.85 1.00 -27.45
C SER A 358 -19.35 1.09 -27.71
N VAL A 359 -19.99 -0.01 -28.12
CA VAL A 359 -21.43 -0.10 -28.35
C VAL A 359 -22.10 -0.92 -27.26
N THR A 360 -23.15 -0.36 -26.65
CA THR A 360 -24.02 -1.09 -25.71
C THR A 360 -24.91 -2.06 -26.48
N ASN A 361 -24.73 -3.34 -26.22
CA ASN A 361 -25.51 -4.44 -26.75
C ASN A 361 -26.39 -5.03 -25.64
N THR A 362 -27.51 -5.65 -26.00
CA THR A 362 -28.37 -6.37 -25.05
C THR A 362 -27.99 -7.84 -24.96
N VAL A 363 -28.13 -8.43 -23.76
CA VAL A 363 -28.02 -9.86 -23.53
C VAL A 363 -29.26 -10.34 -22.77
N THR A 364 -29.89 -11.40 -23.25
CA THR A 364 -31.12 -11.95 -22.67
C THR A 364 -30.96 -13.45 -22.40
N GLY A 365 -31.75 -13.99 -21.47
CA GLY A 365 -31.78 -15.42 -21.21
C GLY A 365 -30.57 -15.97 -20.45
N LEU A 366 -29.85 -15.14 -19.70
CA LEU A 366 -28.78 -15.63 -18.83
C LEU A 366 -29.41 -16.42 -17.68
N VAL A 367 -29.08 -17.70 -17.59
CA VAL A 367 -29.68 -18.61 -16.60
C VAL A 367 -29.00 -18.43 -15.25
N LEU A 368 -29.80 -18.30 -14.20
CA LEU A 368 -29.31 -18.34 -12.82
C LEU A 368 -29.24 -19.78 -12.31
N LYS A 369 -28.24 -20.03 -11.50
CA LYS A 369 -27.96 -21.31 -10.85
C LYS A 369 -27.61 -21.06 -9.39
N ASP A 370 -27.86 -22.05 -8.55
CA ASP A 370 -27.67 -22.00 -7.10
C ASP A 370 -27.03 -23.30 -6.60
N SER A 371 -26.88 -23.41 -5.29
CA SER A 371 -26.34 -24.62 -4.64
C SER A 371 -27.08 -25.91 -4.99
N THR A 372 -28.39 -25.86 -5.25
CA THR A 372 -29.19 -27.04 -5.59
C THR A 372 -28.97 -27.53 -7.02
N THR A 373 -28.54 -26.63 -7.91
CA THR A 373 -28.38 -26.90 -9.34
C THR A 373 -26.92 -27.02 -9.78
N LEU A 374 -25.97 -26.40 -9.08
CA LEU A 374 -24.54 -26.45 -9.39
C LEU A 374 -23.64 -26.94 -8.25
N GLY A 375 -24.17 -27.14 -7.04
CA GLY A 375 -23.35 -27.54 -5.90
C GLY A 375 -22.38 -26.46 -5.40
N ILE A 376 -22.63 -25.20 -5.75
CA ILE A 376 -21.95 -24.02 -5.16
C ILE A 376 -22.40 -23.80 -3.71
N GLU A 377 -21.76 -22.86 -3.00
CA GLU A 377 -22.12 -22.56 -1.60
C GLU A 377 -23.57 -22.04 -1.52
N LYS A 378 -24.26 -22.28 -0.39
CA LYS A 378 -25.69 -21.96 -0.26
C LYS A 378 -26.01 -20.46 -0.33
N ASN A 379 -25.03 -19.62 -0.01
CA ASN A 379 -25.13 -18.17 -0.11
C ASN A 379 -24.62 -17.62 -1.46
N GLU A 380 -24.37 -18.48 -2.45
CA GLU A 380 -23.90 -18.08 -3.78
C GLU A 380 -24.98 -18.29 -4.86
N ILE A 381 -25.01 -17.38 -5.84
CA ILE A 381 -25.75 -17.52 -7.10
C ILE A 381 -24.77 -17.39 -8.25
N ALA A 382 -24.89 -18.29 -9.22
CA ALA A 382 -24.10 -18.31 -10.43
C ALA A 382 -24.94 -17.89 -11.63
N VAL A 383 -24.40 -16.99 -12.45
CA VAL A 383 -24.93 -16.63 -13.77
C VAL A 383 -24.14 -17.42 -14.82
N THR A 384 -24.80 -18.11 -15.75
CA THR A 384 -24.09 -18.74 -16.88
C THR A 384 -23.28 -17.67 -17.63
N ALA A 385 -21.99 -17.92 -17.84
CA ALA A 385 -21.16 -16.95 -18.53
C ALA A 385 -21.63 -16.77 -20.00
N PRO A 386 -21.66 -15.54 -20.53
CA PRO A 386 -21.99 -15.27 -21.92
C PRO A 386 -20.99 -15.92 -22.91
N THR A 387 -21.33 -15.97 -24.19
CA THR A 387 -20.41 -16.47 -25.24
C THR A 387 -19.58 -15.36 -25.90
N VAL A 388 -19.94 -14.10 -25.68
CA VAL A 388 -19.28 -12.92 -26.26
C VAL A 388 -18.41 -12.28 -25.19
N THR A 389 -17.26 -11.75 -25.60
CA THR A 389 -16.38 -11.00 -24.70
C THR A 389 -16.88 -9.58 -24.51
N GLY A 390 -16.84 -9.06 -23.29
CA GLY A 390 -17.23 -7.68 -22.97
C GLY A 390 -17.37 -7.44 -21.47
N ASP A 391 -17.70 -6.20 -21.12
CA ASP A 391 -18.06 -5.82 -19.76
C ASP A 391 -19.58 -5.77 -19.63
N TYR A 392 -20.10 -6.58 -18.72
CA TYR A 392 -21.51 -6.88 -18.58
C TYR A 392 -22.12 -6.14 -17.38
N THR A 393 -23.34 -5.65 -17.57
CA THR A 393 -24.25 -5.23 -16.50
C THR A 393 -25.49 -6.11 -16.57
N VAL A 394 -25.72 -6.94 -15.57
CA VAL A 394 -26.86 -7.86 -15.48
C VAL A 394 -27.79 -7.43 -14.37
N THR A 395 -29.10 -7.42 -14.62
CA THR A 395 -30.09 -7.02 -13.62
C THR A 395 -30.68 -8.24 -12.94
N PHE A 396 -30.41 -8.39 -11.64
CA PHE A 396 -31.19 -9.27 -10.76
C PHE A 396 -32.54 -8.62 -10.50
N GLN A 397 -33.61 -9.26 -10.99
CA GLN A 397 -34.99 -8.82 -10.79
C GLN A 397 -35.46 -9.19 -9.38
N THR A 398 -36.51 -8.52 -8.90
CA THR A 398 -37.09 -8.75 -7.56
C THR A 398 -37.43 -10.22 -7.29
N SER A 399 -37.74 -11.03 -8.31
CA SER A 399 -38.05 -12.46 -8.15
C SER A 399 -36.90 -13.42 -8.47
N SER A 400 -35.76 -12.90 -8.95
CA SER A 400 -34.69 -13.72 -9.53
C SER A 400 -33.84 -14.46 -8.50
N VAL A 401 -33.74 -13.90 -7.29
CA VAL A 401 -33.05 -14.49 -6.14
C VAL A 401 -33.96 -14.34 -4.92
N ARG A 402 -34.08 -15.43 -4.15
CA ARG A 402 -34.84 -15.46 -2.91
C ARG A 402 -34.02 -16.11 -1.81
N ASP A 403 -34.21 -15.72 -0.56
CA ASP A 403 -33.68 -16.51 0.54
C ASP A 403 -34.51 -17.79 0.79
N THR A 404 -34.05 -18.61 1.73
CA THR A 404 -34.73 -19.84 2.17
C THR A 404 -36.09 -19.58 2.81
N TYR A 405 -36.41 -18.32 3.15
CA TYR A 405 -37.67 -17.89 3.73
C TYR A 405 -38.59 -17.23 2.68
N ASN A 406 -38.22 -17.35 1.40
CA ASN A 406 -38.95 -16.84 0.23
C ASN A 406 -38.95 -15.30 0.11
N ASN A 407 -38.13 -14.58 0.88
CA ASN A 407 -37.95 -13.15 0.73
C ASN A 407 -37.14 -12.85 -0.53
N ALA A 408 -37.65 -11.93 -1.33
CA ALA A 408 -37.11 -11.60 -2.64
C ALA A 408 -36.02 -10.52 -2.54
N ILE A 409 -34.94 -10.68 -3.31
CA ILE A 409 -33.90 -9.63 -3.45
C ILE A 409 -34.53 -8.31 -3.92
N ALA A 410 -33.96 -7.17 -3.55
CA ALA A 410 -34.25 -5.93 -4.25
C ALA A 410 -33.74 -6.00 -5.70
N LYS A 411 -34.44 -5.34 -6.63
CA LYS A 411 -33.92 -5.18 -8.00
C LYS A 411 -32.54 -4.51 -7.93
N THR A 412 -31.54 -5.13 -8.53
CA THR A 412 -30.14 -4.70 -8.42
C THR A 412 -29.38 -5.05 -9.68
N ASP A 413 -28.54 -4.12 -10.14
CA ASP A 413 -27.61 -4.35 -11.24
C ASP A 413 -26.29 -4.86 -10.69
N VAL A 414 -25.76 -5.91 -11.31
CA VAL A 414 -24.47 -6.51 -11.00
C VAL A 414 -23.56 -6.45 -12.21
N THR A 415 -22.26 -6.29 -12.00
CA THR A 415 -21.30 -6.15 -13.09
C THR A 415 -20.25 -7.25 -13.07
N PHE A 416 -19.72 -7.57 -14.25
CA PHE A 416 -18.55 -8.44 -14.42
C PHE A 416 -17.89 -8.22 -15.77
N ALA A 417 -16.58 -8.44 -15.85
CA ALA A 417 -15.85 -8.53 -17.11
C ALA A 417 -15.77 -9.99 -17.55
N TYR A 418 -16.03 -10.28 -18.82
CA TYR A 418 -15.90 -11.62 -19.37
C TYR A 418 -15.12 -11.61 -20.68
N GLY A 419 -14.00 -12.35 -20.72
CA GLY A 419 -13.13 -12.45 -21.89
C GLY A 419 -12.41 -11.16 -22.30
N ASN A 420 -12.51 -10.06 -21.54
CA ASN A 420 -11.80 -8.81 -21.80
C ASN A 420 -10.46 -8.80 -21.03
N THR A 421 -9.43 -9.44 -21.59
CA THR A 421 -8.13 -9.70 -20.90
C THR A 421 -6.98 -8.79 -21.35
N THR A 422 -7.19 -7.80 -22.23
CA THR A 422 -6.09 -6.97 -22.77
C THR A 422 -6.35 -5.46 -22.55
N PRO A 423 -5.49 -4.77 -21.76
CA PRO A 423 -5.52 -3.32 -21.60
C PRO A 423 -5.40 -2.58 -22.94
N ALA A 424 -5.84 -1.31 -22.99
CA ALA A 424 -5.49 -0.42 -24.10
C ALA A 424 -3.96 -0.24 -24.20
N THR A 425 -3.43 -0.14 -25.41
CA THR A 425 -2.01 0.11 -25.68
C THR A 425 -1.86 1.37 -26.52
N VAL A 426 -0.74 2.08 -26.42
CA VAL A 426 -0.42 3.17 -27.35
C VAL A 426 -0.08 2.53 -28.70
N SER A 427 -0.89 2.78 -29.72
CA SER A 427 -0.73 2.22 -31.06
C SER A 427 0.19 3.08 -31.93
N ALA A 428 0.19 4.40 -31.73
CA ALA A 428 1.11 5.31 -32.40
C ALA A 428 1.32 6.61 -31.60
N VAL A 429 2.46 7.25 -31.81
CA VAL A 429 2.73 8.63 -31.38
C VAL A 429 3.29 9.38 -32.57
N ALA A 430 2.67 10.50 -32.93
CA ALA A 430 3.08 11.32 -34.06
C ALA A 430 3.20 12.79 -33.65
N GLN A 431 4.05 13.52 -34.35
CA GLN A 431 4.15 14.97 -34.20
C GLN A 431 3.16 15.64 -35.14
N GLY A 432 2.69 16.82 -34.75
CA GLY A 432 1.97 17.68 -35.66
C GLY A 432 2.50 19.11 -35.63
N THR A 433 2.54 19.73 -36.82
CA THR A 433 3.07 21.06 -37.04
C THR A 433 1.97 21.97 -37.56
N THR A 434 1.74 23.11 -36.90
CA THR A 434 0.95 24.22 -37.45
C THR A 434 1.83 25.31 -38.07
N SER A 435 3.14 25.27 -37.84
CA SER A 435 4.17 26.16 -38.36
C SER A 435 5.48 25.36 -38.58
N ALA A 436 6.59 26.02 -38.94
CA ALA A 436 7.92 25.40 -38.98
C ALA A 436 8.44 24.93 -37.59
N THR A 437 7.68 25.16 -36.52
CA THR A 437 7.90 24.69 -35.15
C THR A 437 6.94 23.56 -34.78
N MET A 438 7.36 22.70 -33.84
CA MET A 438 6.50 21.65 -33.29
C MET A 438 5.63 22.22 -32.17
N ASP A 439 4.32 22.27 -32.39
CA ASP A 439 3.38 22.89 -31.45
C ASP A 439 2.57 21.84 -30.66
N TYR A 440 2.44 20.62 -31.18
CA TYR A 440 1.69 19.54 -30.54
C TYR A 440 2.16 18.12 -30.89
N VAL A 441 1.77 17.16 -30.05
CA VAL A 441 1.96 15.71 -30.25
C VAL A 441 0.58 15.06 -30.31
N THR A 442 0.40 14.05 -31.15
CA THR A 442 -0.78 13.18 -31.13
C THR A 442 -0.43 11.79 -30.64
N VAL A 443 -1.32 11.21 -29.84
CA VAL A 443 -1.19 9.88 -29.27
C VAL A 443 -2.43 9.08 -29.69
N ASP A 444 -2.20 7.96 -30.36
CA ASP A 444 -3.24 7.04 -30.77
C ASP A 444 -3.22 5.84 -29.83
N PHE A 445 -4.38 5.43 -29.35
CA PHE A 445 -4.59 4.27 -28.50
C PHE A 445 -5.27 3.15 -29.29
N SER A 446 -4.94 1.89 -28.98
CA SER A 446 -5.50 0.71 -29.65
C SER A 446 -6.99 0.48 -29.37
N LYS A 447 -7.55 1.15 -28.36
CA LYS A 447 -8.95 1.11 -27.89
C LYS A 447 -9.28 2.43 -27.18
N GLU A 448 -10.56 2.71 -26.94
CA GLU A 448 -10.97 3.92 -26.19
C GLU A 448 -10.41 3.95 -24.77
N VAL A 449 -9.90 5.11 -24.37
CA VAL A 449 -9.33 5.35 -23.04
C VAL A 449 -10.23 6.21 -22.15
N SER A 450 -10.00 6.15 -20.84
CA SER A 450 -10.73 6.92 -19.84
C SER A 450 -10.41 8.43 -19.95
N ASN A 451 -11.17 9.25 -19.22
CA ASN A 451 -10.95 10.70 -19.19
C ASN A 451 -9.61 11.09 -18.55
N ALA A 452 -8.88 10.17 -17.92
CA ALA A 452 -7.50 10.42 -17.48
C ALA A 452 -6.60 10.82 -18.66
N ALA A 453 -6.90 10.36 -19.88
CA ALA A 453 -6.09 10.67 -21.06
C ALA A 453 -6.09 12.15 -21.48
N VAL A 454 -7.00 12.99 -20.96
CA VAL A 454 -7.00 14.45 -21.20
C VAL A 454 -6.39 15.26 -20.05
N ASP A 455 -5.83 14.60 -19.04
CA ASP A 455 -4.92 15.27 -18.11
C ASP A 455 -3.50 15.19 -18.69
N PRO A 456 -2.87 16.34 -19.02
CA PRO A 456 -1.52 16.33 -19.57
C PRO A 456 -0.50 15.67 -18.62
N SER A 457 -0.75 15.58 -17.31
CA SER A 457 0.18 15.00 -16.31
C SER A 457 0.58 13.55 -16.58
N HIS A 458 -0.21 12.84 -17.38
CA HIS A 458 0.04 11.46 -17.80
C HIS A 458 1.09 11.31 -18.91
N TYR A 459 1.57 12.42 -19.48
CA TYR A 459 2.49 12.44 -20.61
C TYR A 459 3.77 13.18 -20.23
N THR A 460 4.93 12.60 -20.51
CA THR A 460 6.22 13.26 -20.26
C THR A 460 7.18 13.08 -21.42
N VAL A 461 8.15 14.00 -21.53
CA VAL A 461 9.28 13.94 -22.47
C VAL A 461 10.57 13.94 -21.65
N ASP A 462 11.39 12.92 -21.81
CA ASP A 462 12.57 12.63 -20.98
C ASP A 462 12.26 12.65 -19.47
N GLY A 463 11.05 12.23 -19.10
CA GLY A 463 10.56 12.21 -17.71
C GLY A 463 10.08 13.57 -17.18
N VAL A 464 10.12 14.62 -17.99
CA VAL A 464 9.68 15.97 -17.63
C VAL A 464 8.29 16.25 -18.22
N GLN A 465 7.43 16.88 -17.44
CA GLN A 465 6.14 17.35 -17.91
C GLN A 465 6.31 18.61 -18.77
N VAL A 466 5.99 18.53 -20.06
CA VAL A 466 6.23 19.59 -21.05
C VAL A 466 4.95 20.08 -21.76
N PHE A 467 3.78 19.51 -21.44
CA PHE A 467 2.53 19.84 -22.13
C PHE A 467 1.67 20.83 -21.33
N SER A 468 1.02 21.78 -22.03
CA SER A 468 0.09 22.76 -21.47
C SER A 468 -1.36 22.27 -21.45
N GLY A 469 -1.69 21.27 -22.27
CA GLY A 469 -3.05 20.73 -22.36
C GLY A 469 -3.13 19.46 -23.19
N ALA A 470 -4.20 18.71 -22.99
CA ALA A 470 -4.53 17.49 -23.72
C ALA A 470 -6.02 17.49 -24.07
N ILE A 471 -6.37 17.14 -25.30
CA ILE A 471 -7.76 17.04 -25.76
C ILE A 471 -7.97 15.77 -26.59
N PHE A 472 -9.17 15.21 -26.53
CA PHE A 472 -9.59 14.17 -27.49
C PHE A 472 -9.85 14.78 -28.87
N VAL A 473 -9.51 14.04 -29.93
CA VAL A 473 -9.72 14.46 -31.32
C VAL A 473 -10.61 13.44 -32.01
N GLY A 474 -11.85 13.82 -32.33
CA GLY A 474 -12.84 12.95 -32.98
C GLY A 474 -13.47 11.95 -32.02
N ASP A 475 -12.66 11.07 -31.40
CA ASP A 475 -13.08 10.04 -30.45
C ASP A 475 -12.10 9.89 -29.27
N LYS A 476 -12.34 8.93 -28.38
CA LYS A 476 -11.48 8.64 -27.22
C LYS A 476 -10.31 7.72 -27.53
N THR A 477 -9.96 7.52 -28.80
CA THR A 477 -8.76 6.77 -29.21
C THR A 477 -7.62 7.68 -29.66
N HIS A 478 -7.88 8.98 -29.88
CA HIS A 478 -6.88 9.95 -30.32
C HIS A 478 -6.78 11.13 -29.36
N VAL A 479 -5.59 11.40 -28.83
CA VAL A 479 -5.31 12.55 -27.96
C VAL A 479 -4.34 13.49 -28.62
N LYS A 480 -4.66 14.79 -28.64
CA LYS A 480 -3.75 15.88 -29.04
C LYS A 480 -3.23 16.59 -27.79
N LEU A 481 -1.91 16.61 -27.64
CA LEU A 481 -1.15 17.24 -26.56
C LEU A 481 -0.53 18.55 -27.05
N THR A 482 -0.84 19.67 -26.41
CA THR A 482 -0.26 20.98 -26.72
C THR A 482 1.03 21.17 -25.93
N LEU A 483 2.13 21.55 -26.58
CA LEU A 483 3.42 21.74 -25.93
C LEU A 483 3.50 23.13 -25.24
N ASN A 484 4.24 23.22 -24.12
CA ASN A 484 4.62 24.51 -23.53
C ASN A 484 5.65 25.22 -24.43
N SER A 485 5.59 26.56 -24.50
CA SER A 485 6.60 27.36 -25.21
C SER A 485 7.97 27.18 -24.55
N GLY A 486 9.02 26.95 -25.33
CA GLY A 486 10.39 26.76 -24.82
C GLY A 486 10.63 25.48 -24.02
N ALA A 487 9.70 24.53 -24.03
CA ALA A 487 9.81 23.30 -23.24
C ALA A 487 10.86 22.30 -23.76
N ILE A 488 11.26 22.43 -25.03
CA ILE A 488 12.21 21.57 -25.71
C ILE A 488 13.42 22.43 -26.06
N ALA A 489 14.50 22.34 -25.28
CA ALA A 489 15.69 23.18 -25.44
C ALA A 489 16.72 22.66 -26.45
N THR A 490 16.51 21.45 -27.01
CA THR A 490 17.42 20.86 -28.01
C THR A 490 16.67 19.97 -29.00
N THR A 491 16.99 20.12 -30.28
CA THR A 491 16.49 19.25 -31.35
C THR A 491 17.14 17.87 -31.24
N GLY A 492 16.33 16.80 -31.31
CA GLY A 492 16.81 15.42 -31.27
C GLY A 492 15.75 14.43 -30.83
N THR A 493 16.08 13.14 -30.88
CA THR A 493 15.20 12.07 -30.41
C THR A 493 15.10 12.07 -28.89
N LYS A 494 13.87 12.23 -28.35
CA LYS A 494 13.59 12.22 -26.92
C LYS A 494 12.67 11.06 -26.54
N THR A 495 12.67 10.71 -25.27
CA THR A 495 11.87 9.63 -24.71
C THR A 495 10.48 10.17 -24.37
N PHE A 496 9.46 9.76 -25.12
CA PHE A 496 8.08 10.07 -24.78
C PHE A 496 7.48 8.94 -23.95
N THR A 497 6.86 9.30 -22.82
CA THR A 497 6.26 8.34 -21.89
C THR A 497 4.80 8.68 -21.65
N VAL A 498 3.94 7.66 -21.69
CA VAL A 498 2.54 7.69 -21.28
C VAL A 498 2.40 6.83 -20.03
N SER A 499 1.66 7.29 -19.01
CA SER A 499 1.45 6.53 -17.77
C SER A 499 0.14 6.89 -17.08
N GLY A 500 -0.45 5.97 -16.32
CA GLY A 500 -1.61 6.27 -15.45
C GLY A 500 -2.94 6.50 -16.18
N ILE A 501 -3.05 6.11 -17.46
CA ILE A 501 -4.29 6.16 -18.23
C ILE A 501 -4.95 4.78 -18.18
N SER A 502 -6.23 4.70 -17.85
CA SER A 502 -7.00 3.44 -17.94
C SER A 502 -7.78 3.37 -19.26
N ASP A 503 -8.17 2.17 -19.68
CA ASP A 503 -9.25 2.05 -20.66
C ASP A 503 -10.59 2.47 -20.05
N VAL A 504 -11.65 2.57 -20.86
CA VAL A 504 -13.01 2.89 -20.38
C VAL A 504 -13.60 1.86 -19.38
N THR A 505 -12.88 0.75 -19.14
CA THR A 505 -13.26 -0.36 -18.24
C THR A 505 -12.43 -0.37 -16.95
N ASP A 506 -11.70 0.72 -16.70
CA ASP A 506 -10.88 0.99 -15.53
C ASP A 506 -9.72 0.01 -15.32
N LYS A 507 -9.30 -0.68 -16.39
CA LYS A 507 -8.01 -1.40 -16.38
C LYS A 507 -6.92 -0.40 -16.69
N THR A 508 -6.11 -0.12 -15.68
CA THR A 508 -4.93 0.74 -15.80
C THR A 508 -3.95 0.16 -16.79
N TYR A 509 -3.49 1.03 -17.68
CA TYR A 509 -2.36 0.78 -18.54
C TYR A 509 -1.11 0.47 -17.69
N ASP A 510 -0.63 -0.78 -17.74
CA ASP A 510 0.56 -1.28 -17.02
C ASP A 510 1.85 -1.23 -17.88
N GLY A 511 1.82 -0.51 -19.01
CA GLY A 511 3.00 -0.33 -19.86
C GLY A 511 3.62 1.05 -19.65
N THR A 512 4.92 1.18 -19.60
CA THR A 512 5.56 2.44 -20.05
C THR A 512 5.78 2.26 -21.55
N THR A 513 5.04 2.99 -22.41
CA THR A 513 5.36 2.97 -23.85
C THR A 513 6.49 3.95 -24.01
N TYR A 514 7.65 3.44 -24.39
CA TYR A 514 8.81 4.23 -24.79
C TYR A 514 8.75 4.46 -26.29
N ALA A 515 8.14 5.56 -26.71
CA ALA A 515 8.32 6.01 -28.09
C ALA A 515 9.54 6.94 -28.11
N LYS A 516 10.59 6.55 -28.84
CA LYS A 516 11.68 7.45 -29.21
C LYS A 516 11.19 8.28 -30.40
N ILE A 517 10.78 9.52 -30.13
CA ILE A 517 10.27 10.42 -31.18
C ILE A 517 11.24 11.61 -31.34
N PRO A 518 11.52 12.05 -32.57
CA PRO A 518 12.29 13.27 -32.77
C PRO A 518 11.48 14.46 -32.26
N PHE A 519 12.10 15.37 -31.52
CA PHE A 519 11.57 16.67 -31.16
C PHE A 519 12.45 17.74 -31.80
N VAL A 520 11.83 18.85 -32.19
CA VAL A 520 12.50 20.07 -32.64
C VAL A 520 12.48 21.07 -31.49
N GLU A 521 13.60 21.73 -31.25
CA GLU A 521 13.71 22.76 -30.21
C GLU A 521 12.74 23.92 -30.47
N ASN A 522 12.21 24.50 -29.39
CA ASN A 522 11.14 25.49 -29.44
C ASN A 522 11.36 26.66 -28.47
N VAL A 523 12.61 26.94 -28.14
CA VAL A 523 13.03 28.07 -27.31
C VAL A 523 13.16 29.28 -28.21
N LYS A 524 12.36 30.33 -27.99
CA LYS A 524 12.39 31.50 -28.87
C LYS A 524 13.59 32.40 -28.54
N PRO A 525 14.21 33.06 -29.54
CA PRO A 525 15.22 34.07 -29.27
C PRO A 525 14.62 35.25 -28.50
N VAL A 526 15.31 35.69 -27.46
CA VAL A 526 14.91 36.84 -26.63
C VAL A 526 16.07 37.82 -26.47
N VAL A 527 15.81 39.13 -26.43
CA VAL A 527 16.82 40.15 -26.14
C VAL A 527 17.21 40.06 -24.66
N GLN A 528 18.44 39.61 -24.39
CA GLN A 528 19.01 39.54 -23.05
C GLN A 528 19.57 40.88 -22.58
N LYS A 529 20.19 41.65 -23.49
CA LYS A 529 20.89 42.89 -23.15
C LYS A 529 20.72 43.92 -24.23
N VAL A 530 20.50 45.18 -23.83
CA VAL A 530 20.63 46.35 -24.69
C VAL A 530 21.57 47.34 -24.04
N GLU A 531 22.56 47.80 -24.79
CA GLU A 531 23.58 48.69 -24.28
C GLU A 531 24.02 49.74 -25.30
N LEU A 532 24.39 50.91 -24.79
CA LEU A 532 25.02 51.97 -25.56
C LEU A 532 26.54 51.76 -25.51
N THR A 533 27.14 51.36 -26.62
CA THR A 533 28.60 51.10 -26.73
C THR A 533 29.37 52.34 -27.22
N ALA A 534 28.68 53.26 -27.89
CA ALA A 534 29.15 54.61 -28.21
C ALA A 534 27.96 55.57 -28.24
N LEU A 535 28.20 56.89 -28.21
CA LEU A 535 27.11 57.88 -28.21
C LEU A 535 26.15 57.77 -29.41
N ASN A 536 26.51 57.02 -30.45
CA ASN A 536 25.66 56.72 -31.59
C ASN A 536 25.44 55.23 -31.83
N THR A 537 25.86 54.32 -30.94
CA THR A 537 25.82 52.87 -31.21
C THR A 537 25.10 52.11 -30.11
N VAL A 538 23.99 51.48 -30.47
CA VAL A 538 23.17 50.62 -29.61
C VAL A 538 23.42 49.16 -29.99
N ARG A 539 23.83 48.34 -29.04
CA ARG A 539 24.07 46.91 -29.21
C ARG A 539 23.00 46.11 -28.47
N LEU A 540 22.37 45.18 -29.16
CA LEU A 540 21.43 44.21 -28.62
C LEU A 540 22.10 42.83 -28.62
N THR A 541 21.96 42.09 -27.52
CA THR A 541 22.41 40.69 -27.41
C THR A 541 21.19 39.80 -27.17
N PHE A 542 20.99 38.81 -28.03
CA PHE A 542 19.93 37.81 -27.94
C PHE A 542 20.36 36.57 -27.12
N SER A 543 19.40 35.76 -26.69
CA SER A 543 19.61 34.47 -26.00
C SER A 543 20.32 33.43 -26.85
N GLU A 544 20.24 33.60 -28.17
CA GLU A 544 20.73 32.68 -29.18
C GLU A 544 20.97 33.43 -30.49
N ASN A 545 21.54 32.74 -31.48
CA ASN A 545 21.89 33.34 -32.76
C ASN A 545 20.63 33.66 -33.56
N VAL A 546 20.52 34.89 -34.04
CA VAL A 546 19.35 35.36 -34.79
C VAL A 546 19.65 35.60 -36.26
N THR A 547 18.67 35.29 -37.10
CA THR A 547 18.72 35.54 -38.55
C THR A 547 17.48 36.31 -39.01
N HIS A 548 17.47 36.74 -40.28
CA HIS A 548 16.43 37.58 -40.89
C HIS A 548 16.21 38.93 -40.19
N VAL A 549 17.26 39.47 -39.56
CA VAL A 549 17.24 40.77 -38.90
C VAL A 549 17.23 41.90 -39.93
N THR A 550 16.23 42.76 -39.85
CA THR A 550 16.05 43.96 -40.66
C THR A 550 15.88 45.19 -39.77
N LEU A 551 16.06 46.39 -40.35
CA LEU A 551 15.83 47.63 -39.61
C LEU A 551 14.38 47.79 -39.15
N GLY A 552 13.42 47.21 -39.88
CA GLY A 552 11.99 47.28 -39.55
C GLY A 552 11.58 46.50 -38.30
N ASP A 553 12.45 45.63 -37.81
CA ASP A 553 12.18 44.81 -36.62
C ASP A 553 12.37 45.58 -35.30
N PHE A 554 12.96 46.78 -35.34
CA PHE A 554 13.29 47.57 -34.14
C PHE A 554 12.69 48.97 -34.18
N GLU A 555 12.07 49.37 -33.07
CA GLU A 555 11.76 50.77 -32.78
C GLU A 555 12.71 51.29 -31.71
N VAL A 556 13.57 52.26 -32.07
CA VAL A 556 14.51 52.90 -31.15
C VAL A 556 13.96 54.27 -30.77
N LYS A 557 13.87 54.54 -29.46
CA LYS A 557 13.46 55.85 -28.92
C LYS A 557 14.58 56.48 -28.12
N VAL A 558 14.82 57.77 -28.36
CA VAL A 558 15.73 58.62 -27.59
C VAL A 558 14.88 59.63 -26.82
N ASN A 559 14.97 59.63 -25.49
CA ASN A 559 14.15 60.45 -24.60
C ASN A 559 12.63 60.32 -24.89
N GLY A 560 12.17 59.12 -25.24
CA GLY A 560 10.78 58.81 -25.57
C GLY A 560 10.33 59.14 -26.99
N ALA A 561 11.14 59.86 -27.79
CA ALA A 561 10.84 60.16 -29.19
C ALA A 561 11.51 59.13 -30.13
N VAL A 562 10.82 58.71 -31.20
CA VAL A 562 11.37 57.77 -32.19
C VAL A 562 12.63 58.38 -32.84
N ALA A 563 13.72 57.63 -32.82
CA ALA A 563 15.01 58.03 -33.35
C ALA A 563 15.29 57.32 -34.68
N THR A 564 15.89 58.05 -35.62
CA THR A 564 16.31 57.49 -36.91
C THR A 564 17.60 56.69 -36.73
N THR A 565 17.55 55.40 -37.07
CA THR A 565 18.67 54.46 -36.96
C THR A 565 19.02 53.81 -38.29
N THR A 566 20.23 53.27 -38.38
CA THR A 566 20.64 52.33 -39.42
C THR A 566 21.08 51.01 -38.79
N LEU A 567 20.89 49.90 -39.49
CA LEU A 567 21.40 48.59 -39.08
C LEU A 567 22.88 48.52 -39.46
N ALA A 568 23.76 48.52 -38.47
CA ALA A 568 25.21 48.46 -38.68
C ALA A 568 25.73 47.02 -38.87
N GLY A 569 24.96 46.03 -38.40
CA GLY A 569 25.21 44.61 -38.63
C GLY A 569 24.40 43.73 -37.69
N ALA A 570 24.16 42.49 -38.12
CA ALA A 570 23.66 41.40 -37.29
C ALA A 570 24.63 40.24 -37.46
N ASN A 571 25.30 39.84 -36.39
CA ASN A 571 26.27 38.75 -36.36
C ASN A 571 25.97 37.84 -35.17
N ASP A 572 25.69 36.58 -35.46
CA ASP A 572 25.33 35.56 -34.47
C ASP A 572 24.16 36.03 -33.57
N ASN A 573 24.39 36.20 -32.27
CA ASN A 573 23.39 36.67 -31.31
C ASN A 573 23.44 38.18 -31.06
N VAL A 574 24.23 38.95 -31.82
CA VAL A 574 24.40 40.40 -31.63
C VAL A 574 23.83 41.19 -32.79
N VAL A 575 23.03 42.20 -32.46
CA VAL A 575 22.51 43.18 -33.43
C VAL A 575 23.01 44.57 -33.04
N THR A 576 23.58 45.30 -33.99
CA THR A 576 24.09 46.65 -33.77
C THR A 576 23.31 47.66 -34.60
N LEU A 577 22.73 48.65 -33.91
CA LEU A 577 22.01 49.77 -34.50
C LEU A 577 22.84 51.06 -34.31
N THR A 578 22.90 51.90 -35.33
CA THR A 578 23.56 53.21 -35.26
C THR A 578 22.52 54.32 -35.28
N LEU A 579 22.53 55.20 -34.28
CA LEU A 579 21.78 56.45 -34.27
C LEU A 579 22.38 57.40 -35.30
N THR A 580 21.57 57.86 -36.25
CA THR A 580 22.03 58.80 -37.28
C THR A 580 22.39 60.17 -36.71
N THR A 581 21.77 60.54 -35.59
CA THR A 581 22.14 61.69 -34.75
C THR A 581 22.75 61.16 -33.45
N PRO A 582 24.07 61.36 -33.21
CA PRO A 582 24.70 60.96 -31.96
C PRO A 582 24.06 61.63 -30.74
N LEU A 583 23.99 60.91 -29.62
CA LEU A 583 23.62 61.47 -28.33
C LEU A 583 24.67 62.49 -27.89
N THR A 584 24.23 63.52 -27.18
CA THR A 584 25.13 64.51 -26.58
C THR A 584 25.74 64.00 -25.26
N THR A 585 25.07 63.06 -24.60
CA THR A 585 25.51 62.44 -23.35
C THR A 585 25.05 60.99 -23.29
N SER A 586 25.79 60.12 -22.59
CA SER A 586 25.36 58.74 -22.37
C SER A 586 24.18 58.61 -21.39
N THR A 587 23.92 59.64 -20.59
CA THR A 587 22.79 59.66 -19.66
C THR A 587 21.43 59.88 -20.31
N THR A 588 21.39 60.20 -21.61
CA THR A 588 20.14 60.34 -22.35
C THR A 588 19.46 58.97 -22.47
N PRO A 589 18.21 58.80 -21.98
CA PRO A 589 17.54 57.51 -22.04
C PRO A 589 17.32 57.03 -23.47
N VAL A 590 17.73 55.80 -23.77
CA VAL A 590 17.44 55.11 -25.03
C VAL A 590 16.68 53.84 -24.72
N THR A 591 15.56 53.60 -25.41
CA THR A 591 14.83 52.33 -25.34
C THR A 591 14.75 51.69 -26.71
N VAL A 592 14.79 50.36 -26.77
CA VAL A 592 14.57 49.60 -27.99
C VAL A 592 13.40 48.65 -27.77
N ALA A 593 12.48 48.63 -28.73
CA ALA A 593 11.36 47.70 -28.77
C ALA A 593 11.47 46.80 -30.01
N ILE A 594 11.14 45.53 -29.85
CA ILE A 594 10.91 44.58 -30.95
C ILE A 594 9.49 44.80 -31.50
N VAL A 595 9.37 45.15 -32.79
CA VAL A 595 8.12 45.56 -33.45
C VAL A 595 7.21 44.36 -33.76
N SER A 596 5.90 44.56 -33.98
CA SER A 596 5.00 43.49 -34.42
C SER A 596 5.40 42.86 -35.75
N GLY A 597 5.23 41.55 -35.85
CA GLY A 597 5.44 40.83 -37.11
C GLY A 597 6.91 40.80 -37.56
N THR A 598 7.86 40.86 -36.62
CA THR A 598 9.28 40.76 -36.95
C THR A 598 9.61 39.48 -37.70
N GLY A 599 10.58 39.55 -38.61
CA GLY A 599 11.16 38.38 -39.26
C GLY A 599 12.24 37.68 -38.44
N ILE A 600 12.65 38.25 -37.29
CA ILE A 600 13.77 37.74 -36.50
C ILE A 600 13.45 36.32 -36.01
N THR A 601 14.27 35.38 -36.43
CA THR A 601 14.13 33.95 -36.13
C THR A 601 15.43 33.40 -35.56
N ASP A 602 15.32 32.31 -34.80
CA ASP A 602 16.49 31.49 -34.51
C ASP A 602 17.15 31.02 -35.82
N THR A 603 18.48 31.14 -35.86
CA THR A 603 19.31 30.70 -36.99
C THR A 603 19.30 29.18 -37.16
N ALA A 604 19.21 28.41 -36.07
CA ALA A 604 19.19 26.95 -36.13
C ALA A 604 17.82 26.42 -36.58
N ILE A 605 16.73 27.14 -36.27
CA ILE A 605 15.35 26.72 -36.56
C ILE A 605 14.56 27.86 -37.22
N PRO A 606 14.60 27.96 -38.57
CA PRO A 606 13.83 28.95 -39.32
C PRO A 606 12.32 28.85 -39.00
N GLY A 607 11.75 29.92 -38.42
CA GLY A 607 10.33 30.01 -38.04
C GLY A 607 10.06 30.05 -36.54
N ASN A 608 11.06 29.80 -35.70
CA ASN A 608 11.00 30.03 -34.26
C ASN A 608 11.23 31.54 -33.95
N LEU A 609 10.17 32.33 -34.08
CA LEU A 609 10.22 33.81 -34.09
C LEU A 609 10.46 34.41 -32.70
N THR A 610 11.23 35.50 -32.64
CA THR A 610 11.37 36.33 -31.44
C THR A 610 10.00 36.85 -30.96
N PRO A 611 9.72 36.87 -29.65
CA PRO A 611 8.48 37.44 -29.14
C PRO A 611 8.38 38.95 -29.42
N GLU A 612 7.22 39.40 -29.92
CA GLU A 612 6.90 40.82 -30.09
C GLU A 612 6.87 41.58 -28.75
N GLY A 613 7.20 42.87 -28.77
CA GLY A 613 6.92 43.78 -27.67
C GLY A 613 7.91 43.72 -26.52
N GLN A 614 9.07 43.07 -26.71
CA GLN A 614 10.17 43.19 -25.76
C GLN A 614 10.69 44.63 -25.72
N LEU A 615 10.34 45.34 -24.64
CA LEU A 615 10.83 46.68 -24.35
C LEU A 615 12.03 46.57 -23.41
N THR A 616 13.21 47.00 -23.87
CA THR A 616 14.42 47.03 -23.04
C THR A 616 15.05 48.42 -23.08
N THR A 617 15.47 48.91 -21.91
CA THR A 617 16.18 50.19 -21.80
C THR A 617 17.66 49.94 -22.03
N ALA A 618 18.29 50.72 -22.90
CA ALA A 618 19.72 50.63 -23.12
C ALA A 618 20.46 51.08 -21.86
N THR A 619 21.32 50.21 -21.34
CA THR A 619 22.25 50.56 -20.27
C THR A 619 23.53 51.15 -20.85
N VAL A 620 24.15 52.11 -20.15
CA VAL A 620 25.38 52.72 -20.61
C VAL A 620 26.55 51.79 -20.32
N ALA A 621 27.22 51.30 -21.36
CA ALA A 621 28.46 50.55 -21.27
C ALA A 621 29.55 51.27 -22.08
N LEU A 622 29.84 52.53 -21.73
CA LEU A 622 30.96 53.27 -22.31
C LEU A 622 32.28 52.79 -21.70
N SER A 623 32.76 51.61 -22.10
CA SER A 623 34.07 51.09 -21.69
C SER A 623 35.20 51.40 -22.70
N ASP A 624 34.98 52.27 -23.69
CA ASP A 624 36.01 52.66 -24.66
C ASP A 624 36.27 54.18 -24.68
N THR A 625 36.95 54.70 -23.65
CA THR A 625 37.38 56.11 -23.52
C THR A 625 38.59 56.47 -24.40
N LYS A 626 38.82 55.77 -25.52
CA LYS A 626 40.01 56.00 -26.37
C LYS A 626 39.88 57.18 -27.36
N GLY A 627 38.79 57.95 -27.34
CA GLY A 627 38.45 58.88 -28.43
C GLY A 627 38.40 60.38 -28.14
N ILE A 628 38.43 60.86 -26.89
CA ILE A 628 38.08 62.28 -26.59
C ILE A 628 39.24 63.12 -25.99
N ALA A 629 40.42 62.55 -25.74
CA ALA A 629 41.49 63.26 -25.01
C ALA A 629 42.74 63.69 -25.81
N ASP A 630 42.78 63.63 -27.15
CA ASP A 630 44.05 63.80 -27.88
C ASP A 630 44.33 65.23 -28.39
N ALA A 631 43.31 65.99 -28.86
CA ALA A 631 43.56 67.32 -29.43
C ALA A 631 43.91 68.40 -28.39
N ALA A 632 43.35 68.33 -27.19
CA ALA A 632 43.60 69.31 -26.12
C ALA A 632 44.91 69.05 -25.36
N LEU A 633 45.34 67.79 -25.24
CA LEU A 633 46.61 67.43 -24.60
C LEU A 633 47.83 67.68 -25.50
N GLN A 634 47.73 67.46 -26.82
CA GLN A 634 48.83 67.76 -27.75
C GLN A 634 49.15 69.26 -27.84
N SER A 635 48.12 70.11 -27.71
CA SER A 635 48.26 71.57 -27.69
C SER A 635 49.00 72.08 -26.44
N ALA A 636 48.86 71.38 -25.31
CA ALA A 636 49.51 71.73 -24.05
C ALA A 636 50.95 71.19 -23.96
N PHE A 637 51.26 70.06 -24.60
CA PHE A 637 52.61 69.49 -24.65
C PHE A 637 53.54 70.21 -25.63
N ALA A 638 53.02 70.81 -26.71
CA ALA A 638 53.81 71.59 -27.67
C ALA A 638 54.39 72.91 -27.10
N GLN A 639 53.88 73.40 -25.96
CA GLN A 639 54.41 74.60 -25.29
C GLN A 639 55.55 74.32 -24.30
N PHE A 640 55.94 73.06 -24.07
CA PHE A 640 57.08 72.71 -23.22
C PHE A 640 58.27 72.23 -24.06
N ASN A 641 58.78 73.14 -24.88
CA ASN A 641 59.88 72.93 -25.81
C ASN A 641 61.24 73.12 -25.10
N PHE A 642 61.98 72.03 -24.82
CA PHE A 642 63.45 72.11 -24.74
C PHE A 642 64.02 71.51 -26.02
N GLY A 643 64.08 72.37 -27.05
CA GLY A 643 64.76 72.08 -28.29
C GLY A 643 66.25 71.86 -28.04
N ALA A 644 66.75 70.73 -28.50
CA ALA A 644 68.16 70.49 -28.68
C ALA A 644 68.74 71.54 -29.65
N ASN A 645 69.59 72.43 -29.12
CA ASN A 645 70.79 72.91 -29.80
C ASN A 645 71.66 73.73 -28.83
N SER A 646 72.83 73.16 -28.53
CA SER A 646 74.09 73.85 -28.17
C SER A 646 74.00 75.18 -27.42
N VAL A 647 74.11 75.12 -26.09
CA VAL A 647 74.68 76.22 -25.29
C VAL A 647 75.92 75.69 -24.58
N THR A 648 77.02 76.33 -24.93
CA THR A 648 78.36 76.24 -24.36
C THR A 648 78.38 76.51 -22.86
N ASP A 649 79.30 75.81 -22.19
CA ASP A 649 80.11 76.25 -21.05
C ASP A 649 79.53 77.37 -20.18
N ALA A 650 78.92 77.00 -19.05
CA ALA A 650 79.20 77.56 -17.72
C ALA A 650 78.06 77.20 -16.73
N THR A 651 78.48 76.68 -15.58
CA THR A 651 77.78 76.72 -14.29
C THR A 651 76.49 75.91 -14.11
N LEU A 652 76.69 74.66 -13.64
CA LEU A 652 75.92 74.16 -12.51
C LEU A 652 76.05 75.16 -11.34
N ALA A 653 74.94 75.76 -10.92
CA ALA A 653 74.82 76.26 -9.57
C ALA A 653 73.35 76.21 -9.10
N THR A 654 73.17 75.45 -8.02
CA THR A 654 72.16 75.64 -6.97
C THR A 654 70.69 75.36 -7.30
N GLY A 655 70.33 74.09 -7.11
CA GLY A 655 69.35 73.71 -6.09
C GLY A 655 67.91 74.19 -6.26
N LYS A 656 67.04 73.31 -6.77
CA LYS A 656 65.71 73.03 -6.20
C LYS A 656 65.11 71.74 -6.78
N THR A 657 65.39 70.66 -6.04
CA THR A 657 64.54 69.49 -5.76
C THR A 657 63.97 68.65 -6.91
N ALA A 658 64.64 67.51 -7.13
CA ALA A 658 64.11 66.27 -7.71
C ALA A 658 62.82 65.72 -7.03
N ALA A 659 62.33 66.35 -5.96
CA ALA A 659 61.07 66.03 -5.32
C ALA A 659 59.85 66.51 -6.13
N THR A 660 59.95 67.65 -6.83
CA THR A 660 58.83 68.18 -7.64
C THR A 660 58.64 67.37 -8.93
N ALA A 661 59.74 66.89 -9.54
CA ALA A 661 59.70 65.98 -10.67
C ALA A 661 59.13 64.60 -10.31
N ARG A 662 59.39 64.12 -9.08
CA ARG A 662 58.87 62.84 -8.57
C ARG A 662 57.37 62.90 -8.24
N THR A 663 56.87 64.03 -7.77
CA THR A 663 55.41 64.24 -7.57
C THR A 663 54.67 64.38 -8.90
N ALA A 664 55.26 65.05 -9.89
CA ALA A 664 54.70 65.14 -11.24
C ALA A 664 54.71 63.79 -11.98
N TYR A 665 55.76 62.99 -11.81
CA TYR A 665 55.86 61.64 -12.36
C TYR A 665 54.84 60.68 -11.73
N ASN A 666 54.67 60.72 -10.40
CA ASN A 666 53.68 59.89 -9.72
C ASN A 666 52.23 60.32 -10.02
N ALA A 667 51.98 61.61 -10.26
CA ALA A 667 50.67 62.10 -10.72
C ALA A 667 50.36 61.67 -12.17
N ALA A 668 51.37 61.61 -13.04
CA ALA A 668 51.21 61.11 -14.41
C ALA A 668 50.98 59.59 -14.48
N VAL A 669 51.61 58.81 -13.60
CA VAL A 669 51.42 57.34 -13.53
C VAL A 669 50.02 56.97 -12.99
N THR A 670 49.46 57.73 -12.04
CA THR A 670 48.09 57.52 -11.55
C THR A 670 47.03 57.88 -12.60
N ALA A 671 47.31 58.81 -13.53
CA ALA A 671 46.39 59.18 -14.61
C ALA A 671 46.34 58.14 -15.75
N VAL A 672 47.40 57.35 -15.94
CA VAL A 672 47.47 56.31 -16.97
C VAL A 672 46.77 55.00 -16.54
N ASN A 673 46.75 54.69 -15.23
CA ASN A 673 46.19 53.43 -14.72
C ASN A 673 44.65 53.40 -14.56
N ASN A 674 43.94 54.50 -14.82
CA ASN A 674 42.47 54.52 -14.83
C ASN A 674 41.85 54.35 -16.24
N ASN A 675 42.67 54.17 -17.28
CA ASN A 675 42.22 53.91 -18.65
C ASN A 675 42.77 52.56 -19.11
N GLY A 676 42.01 51.49 -18.86
CA GLY A 676 42.37 50.10 -19.19
C GLY A 676 42.74 49.90 -20.66
N ASN A 677 44.04 49.89 -20.96
CA ASN A 677 44.57 49.50 -22.25
C ASN A 677 45.63 48.41 -22.07
N THR A 678 45.35 47.25 -22.64
CA THR A 678 46.23 46.10 -22.73
C THR A 678 47.33 46.31 -23.79
N ALA A 679 48.52 45.82 -23.46
CA ALA A 679 49.67 45.57 -24.33
C ALA A 679 50.34 46.76 -25.04
N ASN A 680 51.40 47.30 -24.42
CA ASN A 680 52.56 47.76 -25.16
C ASN A 680 53.84 47.35 -24.42
N THR A 681 54.69 46.57 -25.08
CA THR A 681 55.91 45.97 -24.51
C THR A 681 56.97 47.06 -24.30
N VAL A 682 57.13 47.54 -23.07
CA VAL A 682 58.23 48.44 -22.71
C VAL A 682 59.42 47.60 -22.22
N ASN A 683 60.49 47.56 -23.01
CA ASN A 683 61.74 46.91 -22.65
C ASN A 683 62.50 47.80 -21.64
N LEU A 684 62.46 47.46 -20.36
CA LEU A 684 63.28 48.11 -19.32
C LEU A 684 64.44 47.17 -18.94
N GLY A 685 65.66 47.68 -19.14
CA GLY A 685 66.90 46.95 -18.86
C GLY A 685 67.02 46.48 -17.41
N LYS A 686 67.69 45.33 -17.25
CA LYS A 686 67.98 44.66 -15.98
C LYS A 686 68.62 45.61 -14.95
N GLY A 687 67.94 45.83 -13.83
CA GLY A 687 68.51 46.39 -12.61
C GLY A 687 68.24 45.46 -11.43
N THR A 688 69.29 44.96 -10.78
CA THR A 688 69.25 44.02 -9.67
C THR A 688 68.96 44.74 -8.34
N SER A 689 67.73 44.64 -7.81
CA SER A 689 67.46 44.87 -6.38
C SER A 689 66.16 44.18 -5.90
N PRO A 690 66.11 43.56 -4.70
CA PRO A 690 65.05 42.61 -4.32
C PRO A 690 63.68 43.21 -3.98
N SER A 691 63.52 44.54 -3.99
CA SER A 691 62.26 45.22 -3.66
C SER A 691 61.31 45.41 -4.85
N TYR A 692 61.68 44.92 -6.05
CA TYR A 692 60.91 45.10 -7.29
C TYR A 692 59.97 43.92 -7.62
N ALA A 693 60.14 42.76 -6.97
CA ALA A 693 59.36 41.56 -7.24
C ALA A 693 58.04 41.47 -6.43
N GLN A 694 57.92 42.17 -5.30
CA GLN A 694 56.72 42.15 -4.46
C GLN A 694 55.60 43.10 -4.96
N SER A 695 55.97 44.19 -5.63
CA SER A 695 55.01 45.14 -6.22
C SER A 695 54.38 44.64 -7.53
N LEU A 696 55.02 43.69 -8.23
CA LEU A 696 54.49 43.10 -9.46
C LEU A 696 53.45 41.98 -9.19
N ALA A 697 53.51 41.33 -8.04
CA ALA A 697 52.58 40.27 -7.64
C ALA A 697 51.22 40.81 -7.15
N TRP A 698 51.18 42.01 -6.57
CA TRP A 698 49.93 42.66 -6.15
C TRP A 698 49.18 43.31 -7.32
N LEU A 699 49.88 43.66 -8.41
CA LEU A 699 49.26 44.26 -9.59
C LEU A 699 48.52 43.23 -10.46
N ASN A 700 49.00 41.99 -10.55
CA ASN A 700 48.34 40.93 -11.33
C ASN A 700 47.10 40.32 -10.66
N ALA A 701 46.96 40.41 -9.32
CA ALA A 701 45.77 39.92 -8.62
C ALA A 701 44.59 40.91 -8.66
N ALA A 702 44.86 42.21 -8.81
CA ALA A 702 43.81 43.24 -8.92
C ALA A 702 43.16 43.29 -10.32
N VAL A 703 43.87 42.87 -11.36
CA VAL A 703 43.37 42.87 -12.76
C VAL A 703 42.36 41.73 -13.00
N LEU A 704 42.48 40.58 -12.33
CA LEU A 704 41.53 39.46 -12.52
C LEU A 704 40.18 39.62 -11.79
N VAL A 705 40.07 40.54 -10.83
CA VAL A 705 38.80 40.80 -10.11
C VAL A 705 37.95 41.88 -10.81
N ALA A 706 38.55 42.68 -11.70
CA ALA A 706 37.85 43.73 -12.43
C ALA A 706 37.13 43.24 -13.70
N GLU A 707 37.54 42.12 -14.30
CA GLU A 707 36.93 41.61 -15.56
C GLU A 707 35.66 40.74 -15.37
N ALA A 708 35.30 40.36 -14.13
CA ALA A 708 34.13 39.51 -13.88
C ALA A 708 32.83 40.27 -13.55
N LYS A 709 32.83 41.61 -13.59
CA LYS A 709 31.67 42.42 -13.14
C LYS A 709 30.87 43.12 -14.25
N ASP A 710 31.24 42.98 -15.53
CA ASP A 710 30.64 43.76 -16.62
C ASP A 710 29.81 42.95 -17.66
N PHE A 711 29.58 41.66 -17.43
CA PHE A 711 28.61 40.89 -18.21
C PHE A 711 27.55 40.27 -17.29
N GLY A 712 26.44 40.98 -17.12
CA GLY A 712 25.23 40.42 -16.52
C GLY A 712 24.73 39.23 -17.33
N GLN A 713 25.00 38.02 -16.84
CA GLN A 713 24.27 36.80 -17.14
C GLN A 713 24.10 36.03 -15.84
N THR A 714 22.84 35.87 -15.42
CA THR A 714 22.42 34.84 -14.46
C THR A 714 22.15 33.56 -15.23
N ALA A 715 23.09 32.63 -15.22
CA ALA A 715 22.82 31.22 -15.45
C ALA A 715 23.90 30.37 -14.77
N ASP A 716 23.44 29.32 -14.10
CA ASP A 716 24.22 28.28 -13.43
C ASP A 716 25.41 27.81 -14.27
N LEU A 717 26.62 28.19 -13.85
CA LEU A 717 27.85 27.51 -14.24
C LEU A 717 28.20 26.55 -13.12
N THR A 718 27.86 25.29 -13.34
CA THR A 718 28.26 24.15 -12.54
C THR A 718 29.79 24.05 -12.53
N VAL A 719 30.42 24.64 -11.52
CA VAL A 719 31.87 24.52 -11.25
C VAL A 719 32.14 23.12 -10.69
N THR A 720 32.15 22.11 -11.56
CA THR A 720 32.53 20.73 -11.18
C THR A 720 33.82 20.26 -11.89
N ALA A 721 34.57 21.13 -12.55
CA ALA A 721 35.84 20.75 -13.19
C ALA A 721 37.09 21.49 -12.68
N ASN A 722 37.02 22.34 -11.65
CA ASN A 722 38.22 23.03 -11.14
C ASN A 722 38.40 23.07 -9.61
N LEU A 723 37.62 22.30 -8.85
CA LEU A 723 37.91 22.11 -7.42
C LEU A 723 39.13 21.20 -7.19
N THR A 724 39.38 20.25 -8.10
CA THR A 724 40.52 19.34 -8.04
C THR A 724 41.84 20.06 -8.32
N THR A 725 41.88 21.01 -9.27
CA THR A 725 43.06 21.83 -9.57
C THR A 725 43.36 22.83 -8.47
N TYR A 726 42.32 23.45 -7.89
CA TYR A 726 42.46 24.40 -6.78
C TYR A 726 42.88 23.72 -5.47
N ASN A 727 42.33 22.53 -5.17
CA ASN A 727 42.79 21.72 -4.03
C ASN A 727 44.23 21.20 -4.25
N THR A 728 44.64 20.88 -5.49
CA THR A 728 46.01 20.45 -5.77
C THR A 728 47.02 21.61 -5.60
N MET A 729 46.64 22.86 -5.91
CA MET A 729 47.48 24.04 -5.70
C MET A 729 47.53 24.48 -4.22
N ILE A 730 46.44 24.35 -3.47
CA ILE A 730 46.41 24.59 -2.01
C ILE A 730 47.20 23.49 -1.27
N THR A 731 47.09 22.23 -1.68
CA THR A 731 47.91 21.13 -1.14
C THR A 731 49.39 21.30 -1.50
N ALA A 732 49.73 21.78 -2.70
CA ALA A 732 51.12 22.10 -3.08
C ALA A 732 51.69 23.32 -2.34
N ALA A 733 50.89 24.36 -2.10
CA ALA A 733 51.28 25.54 -1.31
C ALA A 733 51.46 25.19 0.18
N ASN A 734 50.57 24.38 0.76
CA ASN A 734 50.69 23.90 2.14
C ASN A 734 51.85 22.89 2.31
N THR A 735 52.17 22.11 1.28
CA THR A 735 53.35 21.22 1.27
C THR A 735 54.66 22.01 1.18
N ALA A 736 54.68 23.15 0.46
CA ALA A 736 55.84 24.05 0.39
C ALA A 736 56.02 24.92 1.66
N ILE A 737 54.93 25.31 2.33
CA ILE A 737 54.96 26.03 3.60
C ILE A 737 55.41 25.11 4.75
N ASN A 738 54.94 23.86 4.78
CA ASN A 738 55.37 22.87 5.77
C ASN A 738 56.81 22.35 5.52
N ALA A 739 57.27 22.28 4.26
CA ALA A 739 58.67 21.97 3.94
C ALA A 739 59.66 23.11 4.26
N THR A 740 59.17 24.33 4.52
CA THR A 740 60.00 25.46 4.99
C THR A 740 59.97 25.59 6.51
N ALA A 741 58.94 25.04 7.17
CA ALA A 741 58.85 24.93 8.63
C ALA A 741 59.63 23.73 9.21
N ASP A 742 59.79 22.64 8.45
CA ASP A 742 60.63 21.49 8.83
C ASP A 742 62.13 21.64 8.50
N ASN A 743 62.55 22.78 7.91
CA ASN A 743 63.95 23.07 7.58
C ASN A 743 64.58 24.19 8.43
N VAL A 744 63.93 24.55 9.55
CA VAL A 744 64.48 25.47 10.58
C VAL A 744 64.59 24.78 11.96
N VAL A 745 64.27 23.48 12.07
CA VAL A 745 64.51 22.67 13.28
C VAL A 745 65.47 21.51 12.99
N ALA A 746 66.62 21.83 12.39
CA ALA A 746 67.76 20.90 12.29
C ALA A 746 69.11 21.65 12.19
N THR A 747 69.38 22.60 13.09
CA THR A 747 70.77 22.92 13.47
C THR A 747 70.80 23.68 14.80
N ALA A 748 71.10 22.96 15.89
CA ALA A 748 71.90 23.40 17.04
C ALA A 748 71.48 22.63 18.30
N ASP A 749 71.94 21.39 18.39
CA ASP A 749 72.30 20.83 19.68
C ASP A 749 73.66 21.44 20.08
N SER A 750 73.69 22.22 21.17
CA SER A 750 74.75 22.20 22.18
C SER A 750 74.65 23.43 23.11
N GLY A 751 74.46 23.18 24.41
CA GLY A 751 74.92 24.11 25.45
C GLY A 751 73.89 24.59 26.46
N LYS A 752 73.70 23.78 27.51
CA LYS A 752 73.72 24.16 28.94
C LYS A 752 72.84 25.31 29.48
N THR A 753 72.14 24.92 30.55
CA THR A 753 71.91 25.62 31.84
C THR A 753 70.83 26.68 32.00
N ASN A 754 70.00 26.46 33.05
CA ASN A 754 69.33 27.43 33.94
C ASN A 754 68.35 28.40 33.25
N LEU A 755 67.13 28.65 33.72
CA LEU A 755 66.69 28.90 35.09
C LEU A 755 65.15 29.05 35.06
N ALA A 756 64.49 28.75 36.17
CA ALA A 756 63.08 29.03 36.42
C ALA A 756 62.73 30.54 36.35
N THR A 757 61.42 30.82 36.43
CA THR A 757 60.73 32.13 36.64
C THR A 757 60.80 33.09 35.46
N SER A 758 59.73 33.72 34.95
CA SER A 758 58.50 34.24 35.56
C SER A 758 57.47 34.49 34.42
N LYS A 759 56.23 33.99 34.51
CA LYS A 759 55.07 34.76 34.98
C LYS A 759 54.94 36.15 34.32
N GLY A 760 53.98 36.31 33.40
CA GLY A 760 53.39 37.61 33.11
C GLY A 760 52.92 37.87 31.68
N LEU A 761 51.59 37.94 31.53
CA LEU A 761 50.85 38.70 30.52
C LEU A 761 50.83 38.13 29.08
N MET A 762 49.74 37.44 28.72
CA MET A 762 48.57 37.98 27.98
C MET A 762 48.81 38.01 26.46
N THR A 763 48.46 36.93 25.74
CA THR A 763 47.13 36.65 25.11
C THR A 763 46.89 37.43 23.81
N THR A 764 46.89 36.73 22.67
CA THR A 764 45.78 36.67 21.70
C THR A 764 46.03 35.58 20.63
N GLU A 765 44.99 34.81 20.36
CA GLU A 765 44.74 34.00 19.13
C GLU A 765 45.62 32.79 18.80
N ALA A 766 45.39 31.68 19.53
CA ALA A 766 45.36 30.33 18.95
C ALA A 766 44.56 29.40 19.89
N GLY A 767 43.23 29.48 19.83
CA GLY A 767 42.31 28.74 20.70
C GLY A 767 41.05 28.28 20.00
N PHE A 768 41.12 27.94 18.71
CA PHE A 768 39.95 27.57 17.91
C PHE A 768 39.92 26.11 17.40
N VAL A 769 40.84 25.23 17.80
CA VAL A 769 40.79 23.80 17.40
C VAL A 769 41.25 22.86 18.52
N ALA A 770 40.80 23.10 19.75
CA ALA A 770 41.02 22.16 20.87
C ALA A 770 39.93 22.28 21.97
N THR A 771 38.66 22.31 21.58
CA THR A 771 37.51 22.21 22.52
C THR A 771 36.34 21.45 21.90
N ALA A 772 36.62 20.30 21.27
CA ALA A 772 35.58 19.37 20.84
C ALA A 772 35.93 17.89 21.09
N ASN A 773 37.06 17.60 21.76
CA ASN A 773 37.56 16.22 21.93
C ASN A 773 37.84 15.81 23.39
N THR A 774 37.31 16.55 24.36
CA THR A 774 37.53 16.31 25.82
C THR A 774 36.23 16.19 26.63
N THR A 775 35.07 16.11 25.96
CA THR A 775 33.79 15.76 26.60
C THR A 775 33.28 14.38 26.17
N TYR A 776 33.80 13.83 25.08
CA TYR A 776 33.42 12.50 24.58
C TYR A 776 34.22 11.36 25.24
N ASN A 777 35.43 11.65 25.76
CA ASN A 777 36.35 10.64 26.32
C ASN A 777 36.39 10.56 27.86
N THR A 778 35.53 11.31 28.55
CA THR A 778 35.38 11.28 30.03
C THR A 778 34.02 10.74 30.49
N LEU A 779 33.15 10.35 29.56
CA LEU A 779 31.87 9.69 29.84
C LEU A 779 31.92 8.17 29.54
N ALA A 780 32.86 7.74 28.68
CA ALA A 780 33.09 6.33 28.37
C ALA A 780 34.02 5.61 29.37
N SER A 781 34.60 6.34 30.33
CA SER A 781 35.57 5.82 31.31
C SER A 781 35.08 5.89 32.77
N SER A 782 33.83 6.30 33.01
CA SER A 782 33.20 6.34 34.34
C SER A 782 32.09 5.31 34.56
N ILE A 783 31.79 4.47 33.56
CA ILE A 783 30.82 3.36 33.68
C ILE A 783 31.49 2.02 34.00
N ASP A 784 32.78 1.84 33.68
CA ASP A 784 33.53 0.61 34.01
C ASP A 784 34.31 0.67 35.34
N ALA A 785 34.23 1.76 36.10
CA ALA A 785 34.90 1.92 37.39
C ALA A 785 33.98 1.79 38.63
N VAL A 786 32.69 1.50 38.45
CA VAL A 786 31.73 1.30 39.57
C VAL A 786 31.33 -0.17 39.75
N VAL A 787 31.71 -1.06 38.83
CA VAL A 787 31.40 -2.51 38.91
C VAL A 787 32.49 -3.32 39.64
N ALA A 788 33.59 -2.68 40.03
CA ALA A 788 34.69 -3.34 40.74
C ALA A 788 34.94 -2.72 42.12
N THR A 789 34.06 -2.95 43.09
CA THR A 789 34.40 -3.38 44.47
C THR A 789 33.16 -3.37 45.39
N SER A 790 33.01 -4.45 46.16
CA SER A 790 32.11 -4.65 47.31
C SER A 790 30.59 -4.66 47.09
N GLY A 791 30.04 -5.85 46.85
CA GLY A 791 29.14 -6.54 47.78
C GLY A 791 27.93 -5.80 48.39
N ASN A 792 26.76 -6.16 47.87
CA ASN A 792 25.49 -6.41 48.58
C ASN A 792 24.65 -5.22 49.13
N THR A 793 23.34 -5.37 48.90
CA THR A 793 22.15 -4.72 49.50
C THR A 793 21.81 -3.24 49.21
N ALA A 794 20.79 -3.09 48.35
CA ALA A 794 19.64 -2.18 48.47
C ALA A 794 19.86 -0.75 49.02
N VAL A 795 19.95 0.24 48.11
CA VAL A 795 19.65 1.65 48.42
C VAL A 795 18.96 2.36 47.25
N ASN A 796 17.67 2.60 47.43
CA ASN A 796 16.90 3.83 47.21
C ASN A 796 17.03 4.60 45.87
N LEU A 797 16.00 4.43 45.02
CA LEU A 797 15.76 5.11 43.73
C LEU A 797 15.28 6.58 43.87
N ALA A 798 15.39 7.20 45.06
CA ALA A 798 14.92 8.58 45.30
C ALA A 798 16.00 9.65 45.06
N ALA A 799 17.29 9.28 44.97
CA ALA A 799 18.38 10.26 44.82
C ALA A 799 18.69 10.62 43.35
N ALA A 800 18.26 9.79 42.39
CA ALA A 800 18.42 10.06 40.96
C ALA A 800 17.36 11.02 40.41
N GLU A 801 16.17 11.01 41.01
CA GLU A 801 15.02 11.85 40.61
C GLU A 801 15.24 13.32 41.03
N THR A 802 15.83 13.54 42.22
CA THR A 802 16.17 14.89 42.70
C THR A 802 17.31 15.57 41.92
N ALA A 803 18.18 14.81 41.24
CA ALA A 803 19.24 15.37 40.40
C ALA A 803 18.72 15.80 39.00
N TYR A 804 17.64 15.19 38.53
CA TYR A 804 16.99 15.52 37.26
C TYR A 804 16.07 16.76 37.42
N ASP A 805 15.29 16.82 38.50
CA ASP A 805 14.37 17.94 38.76
C ASP A 805 15.09 19.26 39.09
N ASN A 806 16.29 19.18 39.68
CA ASN A 806 17.11 20.37 39.94
C ASN A 806 17.84 20.91 38.69
N ALA A 807 17.91 20.15 37.60
CA ALA A 807 18.46 20.61 36.32
C ALA A 807 17.40 21.33 35.46
N VAL A 808 16.11 21.03 35.66
CA VAL A 808 14.99 21.63 34.92
C VAL A 808 14.55 22.98 35.51
N ALA A 809 14.91 23.27 36.77
CA ALA A 809 14.58 24.54 37.45
C ALA A 809 15.52 25.72 37.11
N ALA A 810 16.50 25.56 36.20
CA ALA A 810 17.48 26.60 35.88
C ALA A 810 17.18 27.45 34.62
N GLU A 811 16.05 27.25 33.93
CA GLU A 811 15.59 28.13 32.83
C GLU A 811 14.31 28.92 33.14
N GLY A 812 13.82 28.84 34.38
CA GLY A 812 12.60 29.54 34.82
C GLY A 812 12.90 30.71 35.75
N ASN A 813 13.52 31.79 35.26
CA ASN A 813 13.66 33.01 36.06
C ASN A 813 13.42 34.28 35.24
N LEU A 814 12.16 34.67 35.08
CA LEU A 814 11.75 36.08 34.97
C LEU A 814 10.21 36.20 35.11
N THR A 815 9.73 36.20 36.34
CA THR A 815 8.42 36.77 36.67
C THR A 815 8.64 38.08 37.42
N THR A 816 8.16 39.20 36.86
CA THR A 816 7.40 40.27 37.56
C THR A 816 7.21 41.49 36.64
N LEU A 817 6.00 41.77 36.18
CA LEU A 817 5.28 43.01 36.51
C LEU A 817 3.85 43.03 35.94
N SER A 818 2.94 43.40 36.82
CA SER A 818 1.54 43.86 36.71
C SER A 818 0.93 44.26 35.35
N ALA A 819 -0.28 43.73 35.13
CA ALA A 819 -1.52 44.39 34.68
C ALA A 819 -1.45 45.52 33.63
N ALA A 820 -1.86 45.21 32.40
CA ALA A 820 -2.72 46.06 31.58
C ALA A 820 -3.28 45.26 30.39
N THR A 821 -4.57 45.45 30.12
CA THR A 821 -5.36 44.98 28.98
C THR A 821 -4.71 45.23 27.62
N ASP A 822 -4.50 44.19 26.81
CA ASP A 822 -4.43 44.31 25.35
C ASP A 822 -4.83 42.99 24.66
N THR A 823 -5.96 43.00 23.96
CA THR A 823 -6.61 41.84 23.32
C THR A 823 -6.00 41.44 21.97
N LYS A 824 -4.71 41.74 21.73
CA LYS A 824 -4.03 41.43 20.47
C LYS A 824 -2.79 40.51 20.60
N LEU A 825 -2.56 39.89 21.76
CA LEU A 825 -1.41 38.98 21.97
C LEU A 825 -1.78 37.50 22.18
N THR A 826 -3.06 37.17 22.34
CA THR A 826 -3.54 35.77 22.49
C THR A 826 -3.78 35.07 21.14
N SER A 827 -3.87 35.83 20.04
CA SER A 827 -4.04 35.31 18.67
C SER A 827 -2.73 34.83 18.04
N ASP A 828 -1.61 35.49 18.35
CA ASP A 828 -0.35 35.24 17.64
C ASP A 828 0.53 34.17 18.33
N ILE A 829 0.28 33.87 19.60
CA ILE A 829 0.90 32.72 20.31
C ILE A 829 0.23 31.39 19.93
N ALA A 830 -1.04 31.40 19.51
CA ALA A 830 -1.75 30.22 19.02
C ALA A 830 -1.34 29.84 17.57
N THR A 831 -0.83 30.79 16.80
CA THR A 831 -0.51 30.59 15.37
C THR A 831 0.97 30.24 15.14
N GLN A 832 1.87 30.54 16.08
CA GLN A 832 3.30 30.22 15.98
C GLN A 832 3.73 28.93 16.70
N LYS A 833 2.79 28.16 17.29
CA LYS A 833 3.07 26.82 17.88
C LYS A 833 2.85 25.65 16.91
N ALA A 834 2.40 25.95 15.68
CA ALA A 834 2.04 24.96 14.66
C ALA A 834 3.14 24.61 13.66
N ARG A 835 4.40 25.04 13.87
CA ARG A 835 5.51 24.70 12.96
C ARG A 835 6.79 24.37 13.70
N THR A 836 6.79 23.27 14.46
CA THR A 836 8.03 22.51 14.68
C THR A 836 7.68 21.03 14.81
N THR A 837 8.05 20.25 13.80
CA THR A 837 8.01 18.79 13.81
C THR A 837 8.99 18.29 14.88
N ALA A 838 8.50 18.05 16.09
CA ALA A 838 9.25 17.33 17.11
C ALA A 838 9.21 15.84 16.76
N VAL A 839 10.25 15.37 16.05
CA VAL A 839 10.56 13.94 15.95
C VAL A 839 11.02 13.49 17.33
N VAL A 840 10.09 12.97 18.15
CA VAL A 840 10.45 12.25 19.37
C VAL A 840 10.77 10.81 18.95
N THR A 841 12.06 10.54 18.78
CA THR A 841 12.61 9.20 18.61
C THR A 841 12.74 8.57 19.99
N ASN A 842 11.77 7.74 20.38
CA ASN A 842 11.97 6.65 21.35
C ASN A 842 10.84 5.62 21.22
N ILE A 843 10.69 5.05 20.02
CA ILE A 843 10.08 3.72 19.85
C ILE A 843 11.25 2.74 19.89
N LYS A 844 11.33 1.92 20.93
CA LYS A 844 12.33 0.87 21.04
C LYS A 844 11.94 -0.26 20.08
N LEU A 845 12.40 -0.19 18.83
CA LEU A 845 12.29 -1.28 17.87
C LEU A 845 13.22 -2.41 18.32
N VAL A 846 12.65 -3.55 18.68
CA VAL A 846 13.41 -4.78 18.92
C VAL A 846 13.98 -5.23 17.58
N GLN A 847 15.29 -5.53 17.55
CA GLN A 847 16.08 -5.90 16.37
C GLN A 847 15.37 -6.92 15.45
N GLY A 848 15.29 -6.61 14.15
CA GLY A 848 15.07 -7.66 13.13
C GLY A 848 14.35 -7.30 11.81
N ALA A 849 13.88 -6.07 11.57
CA ALA A 849 13.13 -5.75 10.34
C ALA A 849 13.82 -4.68 9.47
N THR A 850 14.11 -5.05 8.22
CA THR A 850 14.57 -4.14 7.17
C THR A 850 13.42 -3.26 6.68
N SER A 851 13.55 -1.95 6.90
CA SER A 851 12.85 -0.84 6.24
C SER A 851 11.31 -0.91 6.16
N ALA A 852 10.63 -0.55 7.26
CA ALA A 852 9.22 -0.11 7.21
C ALA A 852 9.19 1.42 7.31
N VAL A 853 8.67 2.11 6.29
CA VAL A 853 8.35 3.53 6.37
C VAL A 853 7.03 3.63 7.13
N VAL A 854 7.04 4.16 8.35
CA VAL A 854 5.83 4.42 9.14
C VAL A 854 5.74 5.92 9.39
N LYS A 855 4.65 6.55 8.91
CA LYS A 855 4.23 7.85 9.45
C LYS A 855 3.29 7.60 10.62
N ALA A 856 3.80 7.76 11.83
CA ALA A 856 3.00 7.76 13.06
C ALA A 856 2.74 9.21 13.49
N THR A 857 1.48 9.55 13.72
CA THR A 857 1.11 10.86 14.27
C THR A 857 0.35 10.65 15.57
N TRP A 858 0.85 11.21 16.67
CA TRP A 858 0.18 11.18 17.97
C TRP A 858 -0.51 12.53 18.22
N GLY A 859 -1.83 12.52 18.36
CA GLY A 859 -2.58 13.70 18.79
C GLY A 859 -2.42 13.91 20.29
N SER A 860 -1.70 14.95 20.70
CA SER A 860 -1.41 15.26 22.12
C SER A 860 -2.66 15.49 22.98
N ASP A 861 -3.81 15.74 22.36
CA ASP A 861 -5.01 16.21 23.07
C ASP A 861 -6.14 15.15 23.11
N SER A 862 -6.01 14.03 22.39
CA SER A 862 -7.09 13.03 22.24
C SER A 862 -6.71 11.60 22.61
N GLY A 863 -5.43 11.30 22.85
CA GLY A 863 -4.95 9.92 23.05
C GLY A 863 -5.08 9.04 21.80
N ASN A 864 -5.31 9.65 20.62
CA ASN A 864 -5.46 8.94 19.36
C ASN A 864 -4.11 8.77 18.64
N LEU A 865 -3.77 7.53 18.30
CA LEU A 865 -2.59 7.17 17.51
C LEU A 865 -3.01 6.83 16.08
N THR A 866 -2.52 7.58 15.09
CA THR A 866 -2.79 7.30 13.67
C THR A 866 -1.56 6.72 12.97
N LEU A 867 -1.73 5.58 12.31
CA LEU A 867 -0.72 4.90 11.48
C LEU A 867 -1.12 4.94 10.01
N THR A 868 -0.20 5.38 9.14
CA THR A 868 -0.41 5.47 7.68
C THR A 868 0.70 4.75 6.91
N ASP A 869 0.32 4.06 5.83
CA ASP A 869 1.19 3.43 4.81
C ASP A 869 2.12 2.29 5.31
N VAL A 870 1.60 1.38 6.14
CA VAL A 870 2.40 0.26 6.70
C VAL A 870 2.59 -0.85 5.65
N THR A 871 3.85 -1.13 5.29
CA THR A 871 4.25 -2.19 4.35
C THR A 871 5.25 -3.17 4.98
N LEU A 872 4.91 -4.47 4.94
CA LEU A 872 5.71 -5.69 5.16
C LEU A 872 6.82 -5.69 6.24
N SER A 873 6.44 -6.06 7.47
CA SER A 873 7.11 -6.98 8.41
C SER A 873 6.32 -6.94 9.73
N PRO A 874 6.20 -8.03 10.54
CA PRO A 874 5.45 -7.98 11.80
C PRO A 874 6.05 -6.92 12.74
N VAL A 875 5.28 -5.85 13.00
CA VAL A 875 5.60 -4.82 13.99
C VAL A 875 4.73 -5.05 15.22
N THR A 876 5.35 -5.15 16.39
CA THR A 876 4.66 -5.25 17.68
C THR A 876 4.68 -3.89 18.38
N PHE A 877 3.51 -3.37 18.72
CA PHE A 877 3.36 -2.19 19.55
C PHE A 877 3.02 -2.58 20.98
N THR A 878 3.73 -2.04 21.96
CA THR A 878 3.41 -2.17 23.39
C THR A 878 2.92 -0.81 23.88
N THR A 879 1.68 -0.73 24.33
CA THR A 879 1.08 0.54 24.76
C THR A 879 1.48 0.89 26.19
N GLY A 880 2.16 2.03 26.38
CA GLY A 880 2.43 2.64 27.68
C GLY A 880 1.65 3.95 27.82
N LEU A 881 0.94 4.09 28.95
CA LEU A 881 0.27 5.28 29.52
C LEU A 881 -0.16 6.38 28.52
N GLY A 882 -1.42 6.31 28.04
CA GLY A 882 -2.13 7.47 27.47
C GLY A 882 -2.85 7.28 26.13
N ILE A 883 -2.76 6.10 25.51
CA ILE A 883 -3.45 5.81 24.24
C ILE A 883 -4.89 5.34 24.51
N THR A 884 -5.86 6.05 23.94
CA THR A 884 -7.30 5.78 24.08
C THR A 884 -7.93 5.23 22.80
N THR A 885 -7.35 5.49 21.63
CA THR A 885 -7.80 4.97 20.32
C THR A 885 -6.63 4.77 19.35
N ILE A 886 -6.74 3.80 18.44
CA ILE A 886 -5.78 3.58 17.36
C ILE A 886 -6.53 3.64 16.02
N THR A 887 -6.02 4.42 15.06
CA THR A 887 -6.55 4.50 13.70
C THR A 887 -5.50 4.05 12.70
N VAL A 888 -5.83 3.11 11.81
CA VAL A 888 -4.89 2.56 10.81
C VAL A 888 -5.44 2.74 9.41
N SER A 889 -4.69 3.35 8.49
CA SER A 889 -5.06 3.54 7.09
C SER A 889 -3.96 3.09 6.13
N ASN A 890 -4.36 2.57 4.95
CA ASN A 890 -3.48 2.10 3.86
C ASN A 890 -2.49 0.97 4.25
N THR A 891 -2.99 -0.16 4.73
CA THR A 891 -2.14 -1.32 5.09
C THR A 891 -2.08 -2.39 4.01
N THR A 892 -0.89 -2.92 3.74
CA THR A 892 -0.69 -4.20 3.04
C THR A 892 0.21 -5.11 3.88
N GLY A 893 -0.38 -6.08 4.60
CA GLY A 893 0.34 -7.08 5.42
C GLY A 893 -0.30 -7.40 6.78
N VAL A 894 0.33 -8.32 7.53
CA VAL A 894 -0.10 -8.77 8.87
C VAL A 894 0.56 -7.89 9.95
N PHE A 895 -0.23 -7.39 10.92
CA PHE A 895 0.24 -6.63 12.07
C PHE A 895 -0.30 -7.20 13.39
N THR A 896 0.39 -6.95 14.51
CA THR A 896 0.00 -7.45 15.83
C THR A 896 -0.01 -6.33 16.86
N ILE A 897 -1.14 -6.12 17.53
CA ILE A 897 -1.27 -5.17 18.64
C ILE A 897 -1.34 -5.99 19.94
N SER A 898 -0.49 -5.68 20.92
CA SER A 898 -0.53 -6.30 22.25
C SER A 898 -0.84 -5.23 23.28
N ALA A 899 -1.97 -5.38 23.98
CA ALA A 899 -2.33 -4.51 25.10
C ALA A 899 -1.43 -4.82 26.31
N GLY A 900 -0.89 -3.79 26.94
CA GLY A 900 -0.21 -3.94 28.23
C GLY A 900 -1.21 -4.26 29.36
N PRO A 901 -0.74 -4.70 30.55
CA PRO A 901 -1.58 -5.21 31.66
C PRO A 901 -2.45 -4.15 32.38
N ALA A 902 -2.78 -3.02 31.74
CA ALA A 902 -3.55 -1.93 32.33
C ALA A 902 -5.00 -1.85 31.78
N THR A 903 -5.90 -1.46 32.68
CA THR A 903 -7.34 -1.81 32.75
C THR A 903 -8.31 -1.09 31.80
N ALA A 904 -7.96 -0.86 30.52
CA ALA A 904 -8.90 -0.20 29.59
C ALA A 904 -8.94 -0.88 28.21
N ASN A 905 -10.17 -1.15 27.73
CA ASN A 905 -10.45 -1.61 26.37
C ASN A 905 -10.05 -0.51 25.36
N ILE A 906 -9.22 -0.85 24.37
CA ILE A 906 -8.77 0.12 23.35
C ILE A 906 -9.53 -0.15 22.04
N PRO A 907 -10.30 0.82 21.51
CA PRO A 907 -10.90 0.73 20.19
C PRO A 907 -9.85 0.95 19.09
N VAL A 908 -9.83 0.04 18.11
CA VAL A 908 -9.01 0.14 16.89
C VAL A 908 -9.94 0.35 15.70
N THR A 909 -9.75 1.45 14.95
CA THR A 909 -10.58 1.80 13.78
C THR A 909 -9.76 1.72 12.50
N ILE A 910 -10.30 1.05 11.47
CA ILE A 910 -9.68 0.93 10.14
C ILE A 910 -10.56 1.63 9.09
N PRO A 911 -10.27 2.88 8.69
CA PRO A 911 -11.07 3.60 7.70
C PRO A 911 -10.78 3.07 6.28
N GLY A 912 -11.82 2.74 5.51
CA GLY A 912 -11.72 2.57 4.05
C GLY A 912 -11.70 1.14 3.49
N THR A 913 -11.85 0.09 4.30
CA THR A 913 -12.00 -1.29 3.79
C THR A 913 -13.41 -1.82 4.05
N SER A 914 -14.19 -2.02 2.98
CA SER A 914 -15.58 -2.50 3.03
C SER A 914 -15.73 -4.01 3.28
N ALA A 915 -14.65 -4.73 3.62
CA ALA A 915 -14.72 -6.15 3.97
C ALA A 915 -13.52 -6.52 4.86
N LEU A 916 -13.80 -6.79 6.13
CA LEU A 916 -12.86 -7.46 7.02
C LEU A 916 -12.95 -8.97 6.74
N ASN A 917 -12.14 -9.49 5.81
CA ASN A 917 -12.08 -10.92 5.57
C ASN A 917 -11.11 -11.54 6.60
N LEU A 918 -11.65 -12.01 7.71
CA LEU A 918 -10.90 -12.52 8.86
C LEU A 918 -10.45 -13.98 8.69
N PHE A 919 -9.99 -14.38 7.51
CA PHE A 919 -9.36 -15.70 7.32
C PHE A 919 -8.32 -15.68 6.20
N ASP A 920 -7.24 -14.93 6.40
CA ASP A 920 -5.92 -15.44 6.01
C ASP A 920 -4.82 -14.73 6.83
N THR A 921 -4.16 -15.49 7.70
CA THR A 921 -2.88 -15.19 8.38
C THR A 921 -2.73 -14.09 9.45
N ALA A 922 -3.78 -13.73 10.21
CA ALA A 922 -3.58 -13.02 11.49
C ALA A 922 -3.64 -14.01 12.68
N THR A 923 -2.49 -14.37 13.25
CA THR A 923 -2.45 -15.14 14.51
C THR A 923 -2.76 -14.19 15.68
N VAL A 924 -4.01 -14.17 16.15
CA VAL A 924 -4.41 -13.41 17.35
C VAL A 924 -4.09 -14.26 18.58
N THR A 925 -3.10 -13.83 19.37
CA THR A 925 -2.77 -14.42 20.67
C THR A 925 -3.43 -13.59 21.77
N SER A 926 -4.62 -14.04 22.21
CA SER A 926 -5.44 -13.56 23.35
C SER A 926 -6.19 -12.22 23.23
N GLY A 927 -7.42 -12.16 23.79
CA GLY A 927 -8.05 -10.92 24.26
C GLY A 927 -9.11 -10.19 23.41
N VAL A 928 -9.98 -10.85 22.62
CA VAL A 928 -11.10 -10.15 21.94
C VAL A 928 -12.39 -10.22 22.77
N ALA A 929 -12.93 -9.07 23.19
CA ALA A 929 -14.15 -9.00 24.01
C ALA A 929 -15.45 -8.88 23.19
N SER A 930 -15.42 -8.29 21.98
CA SER A 930 -16.57 -8.30 21.04
C SER A 930 -16.21 -7.68 19.68
N ILE A 931 -16.92 -8.11 18.64
CA ILE A 931 -16.98 -7.45 17.33
C ILE A 931 -18.39 -6.85 17.23
N ALA A 932 -18.51 -5.53 17.14
CA ALA A 932 -19.81 -4.89 16.94
C ALA A 932 -20.29 -5.17 15.50
N SER A 933 -21.49 -5.75 15.35
CA SER A 933 -22.08 -6.00 14.03
C SER A 933 -22.33 -4.67 13.31
N GLY A 934 -21.52 -4.37 12.29
CA GLY A 934 -21.72 -3.23 11.38
C GLY A 934 -20.71 -2.08 11.49
N GLY A 935 -19.58 -2.21 12.19
CA GLY A 935 -18.59 -1.12 12.31
C GLY A 935 -17.14 -1.55 12.05
N ASN A 936 -16.34 -0.66 11.47
CA ASN A 936 -14.89 -0.79 11.22
C ASN A 936 -14.03 -0.71 12.51
N THR A 937 -14.57 -1.15 13.65
CA THR A 937 -13.95 -0.95 14.97
C THR A 937 -13.83 -2.28 15.72
N ILE A 938 -12.61 -2.64 16.11
CA ILE A 938 -12.27 -3.83 16.91
C ILE A 938 -11.93 -3.36 18.33
N VAL A 939 -12.50 -4.00 19.35
CA VAL A 939 -12.19 -3.71 20.76
C VAL A 939 -11.24 -4.78 21.30
N VAL A 940 -10.02 -4.38 21.65
CA VAL A 940 -9.02 -5.26 22.24
C VAL A 940 -9.07 -5.13 23.76
N ALA A 941 -9.29 -6.24 24.45
CA ALA A 941 -9.28 -6.34 25.91
C ALA A 941 -7.85 -6.69 26.40
N PRO A 942 -7.49 -6.31 27.64
CA PRO A 942 -6.17 -6.57 28.22
C PRO A 942 -5.78 -8.04 28.31
#